data_AF-A0A845QIR7-F1
#
_entry.id   AF-A0A845QIR7-F1
#
_cell.length_a   1.000
_cell.length_b   1.000
_cell.length_c   1.000
_cell.angle_alpha   90.00
_cell.angle_beta   90.00
_cell.angle_gamma   90.00
#
_symmetry.space_group_name_H-M   'P 1'
#
loop_
_entity.id
_entity.type
_entity.pdbx_description
1 polymer ?
#
loop_
_entity_poly.entity_id
_entity_poly.type
_entity_poly.pdbx_seq_one_letter_code
_entity_poly.pdbx_strand_id
1 'polypeptide(L)'
;MYEKELAAYFEAHKDEFLEDLATLVAIPSVKAEPSDGCPYGRHTAEALSQSLSIAEKYNLYTENWENYVGIVQIESGRRILDILAHLDVVAPGEGWEVTEPYTMKVSDGKIYGRGTADDKGPALAALYALRAIKDLQIPLRNGVRLVLGTDEESGSSDLLHYFSKTRPAAMSFSPDAVYPVINVEKGRLNGKITGHFVHQQILEVHGGHTTNIIPDSAWAVLQNIDEAKLVQTASSNQITYSLTPTDKGCKLTVHGVSGHAASPEASVNPITALLQLLSECTDCKEIKKLCTLFPHGAHHGQGLNLNLADEVSGELTLSLTVLDYNGHALSASFDSRVPVCGSREKLQAASEAISAAGFSYEEDFVAPHAVPDNTPFINTLLDCYENCSGRRGQCLAIGGGTYAHGIENAVAFGCAFGGVDNHMHGADEFAEISTLLMSCNIFAQATIRLCGKPTIILPKDKVYGTVLWLQQADTKDATPLFQQLSDAGIAIIPVILDKNGETAENLEAVENVLTDLLADDTLSALPVAVSGIGYGGFIAGHLLARKNYFAAGTIISGLTNPATAYGTCKGIALSQKVLSGNFSMMDYLGDLTKDSVVYHCDDIHTPLLLLHGFRDETYGFEQAEQLFTSIKERQPQSKIRMVVFPTGDDKLAEDPNCKEKYCEELISWFTKYLKGETHDKA
;
A
#
# COMPACT_ATOMS: atom_id res chain seq x y z
N MET A 1 -1.00 -21.36 15.92
CA MET A 1 -1.90 -22.25 16.70
C MET A 1 -2.81 -23.09 15.78
N TYR A 2 -3.34 -22.56 14.67
CA TYR A 2 -4.30 -23.27 13.79
C TYR A 2 -3.74 -23.79 12.45
N GLU A 3 -2.44 -23.68 12.21
CA GLU A 3 -1.81 -23.93 10.90
C GLU A 3 -2.14 -25.30 10.30
N LYS A 4 -2.04 -26.38 11.09
CA LYS A 4 -2.33 -27.74 10.62
C LYS A 4 -3.81 -27.97 10.35
N GLU A 5 -4.68 -27.37 11.16
CA GLU A 5 -6.14 -27.50 11.04
C GLU A 5 -6.63 -26.76 9.81
N LEU A 6 -6.11 -25.55 9.57
CA LEU A 6 -6.37 -24.77 8.36
C LEU A 6 -5.87 -25.47 7.10
N ALA A 7 -4.62 -25.97 7.09
CA ALA A 7 -4.09 -26.72 5.95
C ALA A 7 -4.96 -27.96 5.61
N ALA A 8 -5.37 -28.73 6.63
CA ALA A 8 -6.25 -29.87 6.46
C ALA A 8 -7.65 -29.46 5.98
N TYR A 9 -8.17 -28.33 6.47
CA TYR A 9 -9.46 -27.78 6.04
C TYR A 9 -9.44 -27.41 4.55
N PHE A 10 -8.42 -26.68 4.08
CA PHE A 10 -8.35 -26.27 2.68
C PHE A 10 -8.14 -27.44 1.72
N GLU A 11 -7.36 -28.45 2.12
CA GLU A 11 -7.24 -29.66 1.30
C GLU A 11 -8.57 -30.41 1.21
N ALA A 12 -9.34 -30.48 2.31
CA ALA A 12 -10.64 -31.14 2.32
C ALA A 12 -11.71 -30.41 1.49
N HIS A 13 -11.58 -29.10 1.29
CA HIS A 13 -12.54 -28.27 0.53
C HIS A 13 -12.00 -27.83 -0.83
N LYS A 14 -10.91 -28.45 -1.30
CA LYS A 14 -10.27 -28.14 -2.58
C LYS A 14 -11.22 -28.27 -3.77
N ASP A 15 -12.01 -29.34 -3.82
CA ASP A 15 -12.92 -29.55 -4.95
C ASP A 15 -14.03 -28.49 -4.98
N GLU A 16 -14.57 -28.11 -3.82
CA GLU A 16 -15.54 -27.00 -3.70
C GLU A 16 -14.93 -25.67 -4.15
N PHE A 17 -13.67 -25.40 -3.78
CA PHE A 17 -12.95 -24.20 -4.21
C PHE A 17 -12.84 -24.14 -5.73
N LEU A 18 -12.47 -25.26 -6.37
CA LEU A 18 -12.34 -25.33 -7.83
C LEU A 18 -13.70 -25.18 -8.53
N GLU A 19 -14.76 -25.77 -7.99
CA GLU A 19 -16.12 -25.62 -8.52
C GLU A 19 -16.60 -24.17 -8.45
N ASP A 20 -16.46 -23.52 -7.29
CA ASP A 20 -16.84 -22.12 -7.12
C ASP A 20 -16.02 -21.21 -8.05
N LEU A 21 -14.71 -21.44 -8.18
CA LEU A 21 -13.85 -20.67 -9.09
C LEU A 21 -14.27 -20.86 -10.55
N ALA A 22 -14.64 -22.07 -10.96
CA ALA A 22 -15.15 -22.33 -12.31
C ALA A 22 -16.39 -21.49 -12.61
N THR A 23 -17.29 -21.30 -11.63
CA THR A 23 -18.48 -20.44 -11.81
C THR A 23 -18.12 -18.97 -12.00
N LEU A 24 -17.07 -18.48 -11.32
CA LEU A 24 -16.59 -17.11 -11.47
C LEU A 24 -15.86 -16.90 -12.81
N VAL A 25 -14.99 -17.83 -13.20
CA VAL A 25 -14.26 -17.79 -14.48
C VAL A 25 -15.22 -17.81 -15.68
N ALA A 26 -16.35 -18.51 -15.55
CA ALA A 26 -17.38 -18.57 -16.60
C ALA A 26 -18.03 -17.20 -16.92
N ILE A 27 -17.89 -16.21 -16.04
CA ILE A 27 -18.49 -14.87 -16.21
C ILE A 27 -17.47 -13.94 -16.88
N PRO A 28 -17.74 -13.42 -18.10
CA PRO A 28 -16.82 -12.52 -18.81
C PRO A 28 -16.95 -11.08 -18.28
N SER A 29 -16.49 -10.86 -17.05
CA SER A 29 -16.55 -9.61 -16.28
C SER A 29 -15.57 -8.53 -16.79
N VAL A 30 -15.50 -8.33 -18.10
CA VAL A 30 -14.79 -7.21 -18.71
C VAL A 30 -15.62 -5.94 -18.54
N LYS A 31 -15.00 -4.84 -18.13
CA LYS A 31 -15.67 -3.53 -18.03
C LYS A 31 -16.38 -3.20 -19.35
N ALA A 32 -17.63 -2.79 -19.22
CA ALA A 32 -18.44 -2.32 -20.33
C ALA A 32 -19.12 -1.00 -19.96
N GLU A 33 -19.80 -0.40 -20.94
CA GLU A 33 -20.59 0.81 -20.71
C GLU A 33 -21.60 0.62 -19.57
N PRO A 34 -21.80 1.64 -18.72
CA PRO A 34 -22.78 1.58 -17.65
C PRO A 34 -24.19 1.24 -18.17
N SER A 35 -24.92 0.42 -17.43
CA SER A 35 -26.34 0.14 -17.69
C SER A 35 -27.15 0.20 -16.40
N ASP A 36 -28.48 0.08 -16.46
CA ASP A 36 -29.38 0.27 -15.31
C ASP A 36 -28.89 -0.46 -14.03
N GLY A 37 -28.36 0.31 -13.08
CA GLY A 37 -27.82 -0.19 -11.80
C GLY A 37 -26.49 -0.95 -11.88
N CYS A 38 -25.86 -1.04 -13.06
CA CYS A 38 -24.61 -1.77 -13.30
C CYS A 38 -23.54 -0.77 -13.79
N PRO A 39 -22.76 -0.15 -12.88
CA PRO A 39 -21.87 0.97 -13.20
C PRO A 39 -20.75 0.60 -14.19
N TYR A 40 -20.32 -0.66 -14.21
CA TYR A 40 -19.23 -1.16 -15.06
C TYR A 40 -19.69 -2.25 -16.04
N GLY A 41 -20.99 -2.30 -16.32
CA GLY A 41 -21.60 -3.30 -17.18
C GLY A 41 -22.23 -4.48 -16.43
N ARG A 42 -23.00 -5.30 -17.16
CA ARG A 42 -23.80 -6.37 -16.54
C ARG A 42 -22.97 -7.54 -16.03
N HIS A 43 -21.90 -7.91 -16.72
CA HIS A 43 -21.10 -9.09 -16.35
C HIS A 43 -20.21 -8.83 -15.12
N THR A 44 -19.75 -7.60 -14.89
CA THR A 44 -19.05 -7.22 -13.65
C THR A 44 -20.00 -7.29 -12.45
N ALA A 45 -21.23 -6.76 -12.59
CA ALA A 45 -22.28 -6.91 -11.58
C ALA A 45 -22.70 -8.39 -11.36
N GLU A 46 -22.70 -9.21 -12.42
CA GLU A 46 -22.97 -10.65 -12.34
C GLU A 46 -21.87 -11.40 -11.57
N ALA A 47 -20.59 -11.12 -11.86
CA ALA A 47 -19.47 -11.70 -11.12
C ALA A 47 -19.51 -11.31 -9.64
N LEU A 48 -19.88 -10.06 -9.34
CA LEU A 48 -20.09 -9.59 -7.98
C LEU A 48 -21.22 -10.36 -7.28
N SER A 49 -22.38 -10.44 -7.92
CA SER A 49 -23.54 -11.17 -7.38
C SER A 49 -23.23 -12.64 -7.18
N GLN A 50 -22.47 -13.27 -8.08
CA GLN A 50 -22.07 -14.67 -7.97
C GLN A 50 -21.13 -14.88 -6.78
N SER A 51 -20.16 -13.98 -6.58
CA SER A 51 -19.23 -14.04 -5.44
C SER A 51 -19.95 -13.87 -4.09
N LEU A 52 -20.92 -12.96 -4.01
CA LEU A 52 -21.75 -12.80 -2.81
C LEU A 52 -22.64 -14.01 -2.55
N SER A 53 -23.21 -14.62 -3.59
CA SER A 53 -23.98 -15.87 -3.49
C SER A 53 -23.12 -17.03 -2.96
N ILE A 54 -21.86 -17.13 -3.39
CA ILE A 54 -20.89 -18.11 -2.85
C ILE A 54 -20.62 -17.84 -1.37
N ALA A 55 -20.42 -16.58 -0.96
CA ALA A 55 -20.24 -16.24 0.45
C ALA A 55 -21.48 -16.56 1.31
N GLU A 56 -22.68 -16.27 0.81
CA GLU A 56 -23.97 -16.58 1.46
C GLU A 56 -24.19 -18.09 1.62
N LYS A 57 -23.82 -18.90 0.62
CA LYS A 57 -23.82 -20.37 0.69
C LYS A 57 -23.00 -20.86 1.90
N TYR A 58 -21.96 -20.14 2.28
CA TYR A 58 -21.11 -20.44 3.44
C TYR A 58 -21.49 -19.65 4.71
N ASN A 59 -22.71 -19.09 4.72
CA ASN A 59 -23.29 -18.31 5.78
C ASN A 59 -22.50 -17.04 6.13
N LEU A 60 -21.53 -16.59 5.33
CA LEU A 60 -20.81 -15.35 5.59
C LEU A 60 -21.76 -14.16 5.43
N TYR A 61 -21.52 -13.08 6.19
CA TYR A 61 -22.29 -11.86 6.01
C TYR A 61 -21.93 -11.23 4.67
N THR A 62 -22.94 -10.80 3.91
CA THR A 62 -22.77 -10.17 2.61
C THR A 62 -23.54 -8.86 2.49
N GLU A 63 -22.96 -7.91 1.77
CA GLU A 63 -23.66 -6.71 1.30
C GLU A 63 -23.25 -6.39 -0.15
N ASN A 64 -24.19 -5.89 -0.94
CA ASN A 64 -23.92 -5.33 -2.26
C ASN A 64 -24.12 -3.82 -2.20
N TRP A 65 -23.05 -3.06 -2.49
CA TRP A 65 -23.10 -1.61 -2.54
C TRP A 65 -23.23 -1.14 -3.99
N GLU A 66 -24.48 -1.12 -4.46
CA GLU A 66 -24.89 -0.53 -5.74
C GLU A 66 -24.14 -1.11 -6.96
N ASN A 67 -23.69 -2.35 -6.86
CA ASN A 67 -22.84 -3.05 -7.85
C ASN A 67 -21.48 -2.38 -8.13
N TYR A 68 -21.03 -1.47 -7.26
CA TYR A 68 -19.65 -0.98 -7.26
C TYR A 68 -18.73 -1.95 -6.54
N VAL A 69 -19.12 -2.31 -5.32
CA VAL A 69 -18.35 -3.22 -4.47
C VAL A 69 -19.27 -4.17 -3.70
N GLY A 70 -18.75 -5.35 -3.43
CA GLY A 70 -19.36 -6.38 -2.61
C GLY A 70 -18.58 -6.52 -1.32
N ILE A 71 -19.29 -6.77 -0.23
CA ILE A 71 -18.71 -6.89 1.10
C ILE A 71 -18.97 -8.30 1.57
N VAL A 72 -17.91 -8.99 1.98
CA VAL A 72 -17.99 -10.25 2.74
C VAL A 72 -17.28 -10.00 4.07
N GLN A 73 -17.92 -10.21 5.22
CA GLN A 73 -17.31 -9.84 6.50
C GLN A 73 -17.57 -10.83 7.64
N ILE A 74 -16.67 -10.80 8.62
CA ILE A 74 -16.86 -11.37 9.95
C ILE A 74 -17.01 -10.21 10.93
N GLU A 75 -18.23 -10.04 11.45
CA GLU A 75 -18.58 -8.96 12.39
C GLU A 75 -18.17 -9.32 13.83
N SER A 76 -16.88 -9.27 14.12
CA SER A 76 -16.34 -9.45 15.47
C SER A 76 -15.72 -8.15 15.98
N GLY A 77 -16.38 -7.42 16.87
CA GLY A 77 -15.84 -6.14 17.37
C GLY A 77 -15.57 -5.13 16.24
N ARG A 78 -14.51 -4.34 16.36
CA ARG A 78 -14.20 -3.25 15.44
C ARG A 78 -13.53 -3.76 14.16
N ARG A 79 -13.98 -3.32 12.97
CA ARG A 79 -13.29 -3.58 11.69
C ARG A 79 -11.89 -2.95 11.69
N ILE A 80 -10.84 -3.77 11.61
CA ILE A 80 -9.45 -3.29 11.54
C ILE A 80 -8.68 -3.80 10.33
N LEU A 81 -9.21 -4.79 9.61
CA LEU A 81 -8.57 -5.39 8.44
C LEU A 81 -9.53 -5.37 7.25
N ASP A 82 -9.05 -4.79 6.15
CA ASP A 82 -9.64 -4.99 4.83
C ASP A 82 -8.75 -5.90 3.97
N ILE A 83 -9.39 -6.81 3.24
CA ILE A 83 -8.78 -7.57 2.16
C ILE A 83 -9.42 -7.05 0.87
N LEU A 84 -8.63 -6.48 -0.04
CA LEU A 84 -9.11 -5.74 -1.20
C LEU A 84 -8.83 -6.53 -2.48
N ALA A 85 -9.84 -7.19 -3.03
CA ALA A 85 -9.74 -8.04 -4.21
C ALA A 85 -10.72 -7.55 -5.31
N HIS A 86 -10.48 -7.90 -6.57
CA HIS A 86 -11.38 -7.52 -7.67
C HIS A 86 -11.92 -8.71 -8.45
N LEU A 87 -12.98 -8.44 -9.20
CA LEU A 87 -13.71 -9.43 -9.99
C LEU A 87 -13.82 -9.06 -11.47
N ASP A 88 -13.55 -7.81 -11.82
CA ASP A 88 -13.38 -7.41 -13.21
C ASP A 88 -12.07 -7.97 -13.77
N VAL A 89 -12.06 -8.19 -15.08
CA VAL A 89 -10.93 -8.77 -15.80
C VAL A 89 -10.66 -8.00 -17.09
N VAL A 90 -9.42 -7.99 -17.54
CA VAL A 90 -9.10 -7.49 -18.88
C VAL A 90 -9.70 -8.38 -19.99
N ALA A 91 -9.85 -7.79 -21.18
CA ALA A 91 -10.21 -8.53 -22.38
C ALA A 91 -9.27 -9.74 -22.60
N PRO A 92 -9.77 -10.86 -23.15
CA PRO A 92 -8.98 -12.09 -23.23
C PRO A 92 -7.87 -12.02 -24.28
N GLY A 93 -7.97 -11.11 -25.26
CA GLY A 93 -7.05 -11.07 -26.40
C GLY A 93 -7.20 -12.31 -27.31
N GLU A 94 -6.14 -12.59 -28.06
CA GLU A 94 -6.05 -13.74 -28.97
C GLU A 94 -4.98 -14.74 -28.48
N GLY A 95 -4.96 -15.95 -29.04
CA GLY A 95 -3.87 -16.92 -28.81
C GLY A 95 -4.08 -17.91 -27.67
N TRP A 96 -5.33 -18.15 -27.24
CA TRP A 96 -5.66 -19.18 -26.26
C TRP A 96 -5.59 -20.58 -26.89
N GLU A 97 -4.73 -21.45 -26.38
CA GLU A 97 -4.52 -22.80 -26.90
C GLU A 97 -4.95 -23.90 -25.91
N VAL A 98 -4.84 -23.64 -24.61
CA VAL A 98 -5.12 -24.67 -23.59
C VAL A 98 -6.62 -24.83 -23.35
N THR A 99 -7.36 -23.72 -23.30
CA THR A 99 -8.82 -23.65 -23.09
C THR A 99 -9.39 -22.33 -23.61
N GLU A 100 -10.70 -22.25 -23.80
CA GLU A 100 -11.37 -20.97 -24.07
C GLU A 100 -11.26 -20.04 -22.84
N PRO A 101 -11.16 -18.71 -23.01
CA PRO A 101 -10.84 -17.79 -21.91
C PRO A 101 -11.76 -17.91 -20.69
N TYR A 102 -13.06 -18.10 -20.93
CA TYR A 102 -14.09 -18.19 -19.89
C TYR A 102 -14.54 -19.63 -19.64
N THR A 103 -13.69 -20.61 -19.96
CA THR A 103 -13.92 -22.03 -19.65
C THR A 103 -12.74 -22.53 -18.82
N MET A 104 -12.95 -22.69 -17.51
CA MET A 104 -11.88 -23.13 -16.62
C MET A 104 -11.44 -24.56 -16.95
N LYS A 105 -10.13 -24.80 -17.04
CA LYS A 105 -9.56 -26.13 -17.27
C LYS A 105 -8.45 -26.44 -16.27
N VAL A 106 -8.55 -27.58 -15.61
CA VAL A 106 -7.49 -28.12 -14.74
C VAL A 106 -6.53 -28.95 -15.59
N SER A 107 -5.23 -28.66 -15.55
CA SER A 107 -4.17 -29.50 -16.15
C SER A 107 -2.88 -29.37 -15.37
N ASP A 108 -2.22 -30.50 -15.07
CA ASP A 108 -0.87 -30.54 -14.48
C ASP A 108 -0.71 -29.71 -13.19
N GLY A 109 -1.72 -29.71 -12.32
CA GLY A 109 -1.72 -28.96 -11.07
C GLY A 109 -1.98 -27.45 -11.23
N LYS A 110 -2.27 -27.00 -12.45
CA LYS A 110 -2.64 -25.63 -12.81
C LYS A 110 -4.13 -25.55 -13.17
N ILE A 111 -4.68 -24.36 -13.00
CA ILE A 111 -6.00 -23.98 -13.48
C ILE A 111 -5.86 -22.87 -14.51
N TYR A 112 -6.36 -23.14 -15.72
CA TYR A 112 -6.34 -22.20 -16.84
C TYR A 112 -7.69 -21.52 -16.98
N GLY A 113 -7.67 -20.22 -17.29
CA GLY A 113 -8.86 -19.40 -17.53
C GLY A 113 -8.59 -17.94 -17.14
N ARG A 114 -9.27 -17.01 -17.81
CA ARG A 114 -9.16 -15.57 -17.51
C ARG A 114 -9.68 -15.31 -16.10
N GLY A 115 -8.87 -14.65 -15.27
CA GLY A 115 -9.20 -14.36 -13.89
C GLY A 115 -8.71 -15.42 -12.89
N THR A 116 -8.09 -16.50 -13.35
CA THR A 116 -7.61 -17.54 -12.42
C THR A 116 -6.42 -17.08 -11.58
N ALA A 117 -5.55 -16.24 -12.14
CA ALA A 117 -4.41 -15.65 -11.45
C ALA A 117 -4.66 -14.21 -10.99
N ASP A 118 -5.50 -13.47 -11.72
CA ASP A 118 -5.73 -12.04 -11.54
C ASP A 118 -7.20 -11.69 -11.91
N ASP A 119 -8.13 -11.55 -10.97
CA ASP A 119 -7.98 -11.72 -9.51
C ASP A 119 -9.10 -12.59 -8.89
N LYS A 120 -9.87 -13.32 -9.71
CA LYS A 120 -10.95 -14.19 -9.20
C LYS A 120 -10.43 -15.34 -8.33
N GLY A 121 -9.29 -15.92 -8.70
CA GLY A 121 -8.63 -16.97 -7.91
C GLY A 121 -8.20 -16.47 -6.53
N PRO A 122 -7.38 -15.41 -6.44
CA PRO A 122 -6.99 -14.82 -5.16
C PRO A 122 -8.17 -14.23 -4.35
N ALA A 123 -9.16 -13.59 -4.99
CA ALA A 123 -10.39 -13.15 -4.34
C ALA A 123 -11.13 -14.31 -3.66
N LEU A 124 -11.24 -15.44 -4.35
CA LEU A 124 -11.85 -16.65 -3.78
C LEU A 124 -10.98 -17.25 -2.66
N ALA A 125 -9.65 -17.17 -2.76
CA ALA A 125 -8.76 -17.61 -1.70
C ALA A 125 -8.95 -16.81 -0.40
N ALA A 126 -9.14 -15.50 -0.50
CA ALA A 126 -9.49 -14.65 0.63
C ALA A 126 -10.89 -15.00 1.20
N LEU A 127 -11.87 -15.28 0.34
CA LEU A 127 -13.21 -15.71 0.78
C LEU A 127 -13.15 -17.04 1.54
N TYR A 128 -12.41 -18.01 1.02
CA TYR A 128 -12.21 -19.31 1.68
C TYR A 128 -11.45 -19.19 3.00
N ALA A 129 -10.52 -18.24 3.11
CA ALA A 129 -9.87 -17.93 4.39
C ALA A 129 -10.88 -17.49 5.45
N LEU A 130 -11.81 -16.57 5.10
CA LEU A 130 -12.88 -16.15 6.01
C LEU A 130 -13.86 -17.28 6.32
N ARG A 131 -14.19 -18.11 5.33
CA ARG A 131 -15.00 -19.32 5.52
C ARG A 131 -14.36 -20.26 6.54
N ALA A 132 -13.08 -20.58 6.41
CA ALA A 132 -12.39 -21.50 7.32
C ALA A 132 -12.39 -20.99 8.76
N ILE A 133 -12.15 -19.69 8.97
CA ILE A 133 -12.22 -19.06 10.30
C ILE A 133 -13.62 -19.23 10.92
N LYS A 134 -14.66 -19.02 10.11
CA LYS A 134 -16.05 -19.15 10.54
C LYS A 134 -16.43 -20.60 10.85
N ASP A 135 -16.13 -21.53 9.95
CA ASP A 135 -16.51 -22.95 10.07
C ASP A 135 -15.78 -23.63 11.24
N LEU A 136 -14.50 -23.28 11.46
CA LEU A 136 -13.71 -23.76 12.59
C LEU A 136 -14.00 -22.99 13.89
N GLN A 137 -14.91 -22.01 13.85
CA GLN A 137 -15.30 -21.18 15.00
C GLN A 137 -14.11 -20.53 15.71
N ILE A 138 -13.12 -20.09 14.94
CA ILE A 138 -11.91 -19.48 15.47
C ILE A 138 -12.27 -18.09 16.01
N PRO A 139 -12.03 -17.79 17.30
CA PRO A 139 -12.47 -16.55 17.90
C PRO A 139 -11.65 -15.37 17.38
N LEU A 140 -12.33 -14.44 16.73
CA LEU A 140 -11.80 -13.12 16.40
C LEU A 140 -12.27 -12.07 17.41
N ARG A 141 -11.47 -11.03 17.61
CA ARG A 141 -11.81 -9.85 18.43
C ARG A 141 -12.18 -8.64 17.61
N ASN A 142 -11.51 -8.52 16.47
CA ASN A 142 -11.67 -7.42 15.54
C ASN A 142 -12.23 -7.94 14.22
N GLY A 143 -12.95 -7.07 13.53
CA GLY A 143 -13.68 -7.39 12.33
C GLY A 143 -12.73 -7.37 11.15
N VAL A 144 -13.01 -8.25 10.20
CA VAL A 144 -12.33 -8.34 8.92
C VAL A 144 -13.37 -8.25 7.81
N ARG A 145 -13.03 -7.54 6.75
CA ARG A 145 -13.85 -7.39 5.57
C ARG A 145 -13.06 -7.74 4.32
N LEU A 146 -13.56 -8.67 3.52
CA LEU A 146 -13.19 -8.82 2.13
C LEU A 146 -14.06 -7.88 1.29
N VAL A 147 -13.43 -6.93 0.62
CA VAL A 147 -14.05 -6.01 -0.32
C VAL A 147 -13.77 -6.55 -1.72
N LEU A 148 -14.83 -6.82 -2.46
CA LEU A 148 -14.82 -7.33 -3.83
C LEU A 148 -15.17 -6.19 -4.79
N GLY A 149 -14.16 -5.62 -5.43
CA GLY A 149 -14.30 -4.57 -6.44
C GLY A 149 -14.64 -5.10 -7.83
N THR A 150 -14.97 -4.18 -8.72
CA THR A 150 -15.45 -4.44 -10.09
C THR A 150 -14.91 -3.45 -11.14
N ASP A 151 -13.88 -2.68 -10.82
CA ASP A 151 -13.27 -1.70 -11.72
C ASP A 151 -11.75 -1.51 -11.54
N GLU A 152 -11.01 -2.47 -10.95
CA GLU A 152 -9.57 -2.34 -10.71
C GLU A 152 -8.81 -2.02 -12.00
N GLU A 153 -9.04 -2.85 -13.01
CA GLU A 153 -8.30 -2.92 -14.28
C GLU A 153 -8.53 -1.69 -15.17
N SER A 154 -9.43 -0.82 -14.74
CA SER A 154 -9.93 0.34 -15.48
C SER A 154 -9.95 1.63 -14.67
N GLY A 155 -9.17 1.68 -13.58
CA GLY A 155 -8.90 2.90 -12.81
C GLY A 155 -9.47 2.92 -11.38
N SER A 156 -10.00 1.81 -10.88
CA SER A 156 -10.39 1.59 -9.48
C SER A 156 -11.39 2.61 -8.93
N SER A 157 -12.34 3.06 -9.76
CA SER A 157 -13.32 4.07 -9.34
C SER A 157 -14.35 3.54 -8.33
N ASP A 158 -14.42 2.21 -8.20
CA ASP A 158 -15.19 1.47 -7.22
C ASP A 158 -14.65 1.60 -5.79
N LEU A 159 -13.34 1.63 -5.59
CA LEU A 159 -12.76 1.92 -4.27
C LEU A 159 -12.96 3.38 -3.86
N LEU A 160 -12.95 4.32 -4.82
CA LEU A 160 -13.36 5.69 -4.53
C LEU A 160 -14.81 5.75 -4.02
N HIS A 161 -15.70 4.96 -4.64
CA HIS A 161 -17.08 4.82 -4.18
C HIS A 161 -17.14 4.19 -2.78
N TYR A 162 -16.40 3.11 -2.53
CA TYR A 162 -16.33 2.45 -1.22
C TYR A 162 -15.88 3.42 -0.12
N PHE A 163 -14.77 4.13 -0.32
CA PHE A 163 -14.22 5.07 0.66
C PHE A 163 -15.02 6.38 0.77
N SER A 164 -15.94 6.66 -0.16
CA SER A 164 -16.92 7.74 0.03
C SER A 164 -17.96 7.44 1.12
N LYS A 165 -18.16 6.16 1.44
CA LYS A 165 -19.15 5.67 2.42
C LYS A 165 -18.52 5.16 3.72
N THR A 166 -17.24 4.80 3.71
CA THR A 166 -16.53 4.29 4.88
C THR A 166 -15.07 4.72 4.92
N ARG A 167 -14.43 4.66 6.09
CA ARG A 167 -12.99 4.94 6.21
C ARG A 167 -12.18 3.70 5.84
N PRO A 168 -10.91 3.87 5.40
CA PRO A 168 -9.94 2.79 5.35
C PRO A 168 -9.84 2.08 6.70
N ALA A 169 -9.64 0.77 6.65
CA ALA A 169 -9.34 -0.01 7.85
C ALA A 169 -7.94 0.32 8.38
N ALA A 170 -7.64 -0.09 9.61
CA ALA A 170 -6.32 0.10 10.23
C ALA A 170 -5.19 -0.50 9.40
N MET A 171 -5.48 -1.64 8.78
CA MET A 171 -4.61 -2.46 7.96
C MET A 171 -5.40 -2.89 6.73
N SER A 172 -4.78 -2.85 5.56
CA SER A 172 -5.39 -3.43 4.36
C SER A 172 -4.36 -4.24 3.59
N PHE A 173 -4.75 -5.34 2.97
CA PHE A 173 -3.93 -5.93 1.92
C PHE A 173 -4.74 -6.31 0.70
N SER A 174 -4.12 -6.20 -0.48
CA SER A 174 -4.67 -6.74 -1.72
C SER A 174 -4.01 -8.11 -2.02
N PRO A 175 -4.80 -9.16 -2.32
CA PRO A 175 -4.27 -10.45 -2.74
C PRO A 175 -3.93 -10.52 -4.24
N ASP A 176 -3.95 -9.37 -4.93
CA ASP A 176 -3.63 -9.20 -6.35
C ASP A 176 -2.17 -8.76 -6.57
N ALA A 177 -1.24 -9.66 -6.29
CA ALA A 177 0.20 -9.37 -6.34
C ALA A 177 1.07 -10.62 -6.33
N VAL A 178 2.38 -10.39 -6.28
CA VAL A 178 3.38 -11.43 -5.96
C VAL A 178 3.77 -11.41 -4.48
N TYR A 179 3.99 -12.58 -3.92
CA TYR A 179 4.66 -12.76 -2.63
C TYR A 179 6.15 -12.37 -2.70
N PRO A 180 6.79 -11.96 -1.57
CA PRO A 180 6.25 -12.01 -0.20
C PRO A 180 5.32 -10.84 0.15
N VAL A 181 5.79 -9.60 0.30
CA VAL A 181 4.93 -8.44 0.55
C VAL A 181 5.40 -7.29 -0.32
N ILE A 182 4.49 -6.66 -1.05
CA ILE A 182 4.74 -5.44 -1.80
C ILE A 182 4.25 -4.28 -0.95
N ASN A 183 5.18 -3.69 -0.20
CA ASN A 183 4.90 -2.53 0.64
C ASN A 183 5.17 -1.21 -0.07
N VAL A 184 5.73 -1.26 -1.29
CA VAL A 184 6.08 -0.08 -2.08
C VAL A 184 5.59 -0.25 -3.52
N GLU A 185 4.80 0.70 -3.96
CA GLU A 185 4.38 0.85 -5.35
C GLU A 185 4.82 2.22 -5.84
N LYS A 186 5.62 2.25 -6.91
CA LYS A 186 6.09 3.50 -7.49
C LYS A 186 4.90 4.37 -7.93
N GLY A 187 5.09 5.68 -7.84
CA GLY A 187 4.17 6.64 -8.40
C GLY A 187 4.19 6.56 -9.93
N ARG A 188 3.29 7.28 -10.57
CA ARG A 188 3.22 7.35 -12.03
C ARG A 188 3.23 8.80 -12.49
N LEU A 189 4.00 9.07 -13.54
CA LEU A 189 3.91 10.33 -14.27
C LEU A 189 3.61 10.00 -15.73
N ASN A 190 2.36 10.22 -16.12
CA ASN A 190 1.95 10.08 -17.51
C ASN A 190 1.97 11.45 -18.16
N GLY A 191 2.64 11.54 -19.31
CA GLY A 191 2.79 12.80 -20.02
C GLY A 191 2.22 12.73 -21.42
N LYS A 192 1.45 13.75 -21.82
CA LYS A 192 1.02 13.98 -23.19
C LYS A 192 1.64 15.26 -23.72
N ILE A 193 2.42 15.12 -24.78
CA ILE A 193 3.16 16.19 -25.43
C ILE A 193 2.50 16.47 -26.78
N THR A 194 2.22 17.73 -27.07
CA THR A 194 1.65 18.14 -28.36
C THR A 194 2.45 19.27 -28.99
N GLY A 195 2.47 19.29 -30.31
CA GLY A 195 3.19 20.29 -31.09
C GLY A 195 2.59 20.49 -32.47
N HIS A 196 2.85 21.65 -33.08
CA HIS A 196 2.39 21.98 -34.41
C HIS A 196 3.55 22.50 -35.26
N PHE A 197 3.89 21.76 -36.31
CA PHE A 197 4.94 22.13 -37.25
C PHE A 197 4.75 21.36 -38.57
N VAL A 198 5.33 21.90 -39.63
CA VAL A 198 5.33 21.28 -40.96
C VAL A 198 6.78 21.10 -41.39
N HIS A 199 7.11 19.92 -41.90
CA HIS A 199 8.44 19.62 -42.44
C HIS A 199 8.34 19.14 -43.89
N GLN A 200 9.33 19.48 -44.72
CA GLN A 200 9.32 19.10 -46.13
C GLN A 200 9.72 17.64 -46.35
N GLN A 201 10.59 17.11 -45.49
CA GLN A 201 11.11 15.74 -45.61
C GLN A 201 10.36 14.72 -44.77
N ILE A 202 9.63 15.13 -43.73
CA ILE A 202 8.94 14.21 -42.80
C ILE A 202 7.44 14.43 -43.01
N LEU A 203 6.77 13.44 -43.59
CA LEU A 203 5.35 13.53 -43.90
C LEU A 203 4.50 12.95 -42.77
N GLU A 204 4.90 11.79 -42.26
CA GLU A 204 4.18 11.06 -41.23
C GLU A 204 5.18 10.36 -40.30
N VAL A 205 4.86 10.25 -39.01
CA VAL A 205 5.60 9.45 -38.03
C VAL A 205 4.59 8.74 -37.14
N HIS A 206 4.78 7.45 -36.92
CA HIS A 206 3.89 6.65 -36.10
C HIS A 206 4.69 5.62 -35.29
N GLY A 207 4.32 5.43 -34.04
CA GLY A 207 4.89 4.41 -33.17
C GLY A 207 4.01 4.19 -31.95
N GLY A 208 3.65 2.93 -31.71
CA GLY A 208 2.82 2.53 -30.57
C GLY A 208 1.36 2.98 -30.64
N HIS A 209 0.53 2.37 -29.79
CA HIS A 209 -0.91 2.63 -29.70
C HIS A 209 -1.41 2.79 -28.26
N THR A 210 -0.61 2.35 -27.29
CA THR A 210 -0.96 2.28 -25.86
C THR A 210 0.22 2.75 -25.03
N THR A 211 -0.05 3.40 -23.91
CA THR A 211 1.02 4.00 -23.08
C THR A 211 1.85 2.99 -22.28
N ASN A 212 1.31 1.79 -22.01
CA ASN A 212 1.93 0.81 -21.10
C ASN A 212 2.88 -0.18 -21.81
N ILE A 213 2.99 -0.14 -23.14
CA ILE A 213 3.78 -1.08 -23.94
C ILE A 213 4.77 -0.32 -24.82
N ILE A 214 6.02 -0.76 -24.83
CA ILE A 214 7.01 -0.33 -25.83
C ILE A 214 6.73 -1.14 -27.10
N PRO A 215 6.46 -0.50 -28.25
CA PRO A 215 6.12 -1.23 -29.47
C PRO A 215 7.31 -2.02 -30.01
N ASP A 216 7.01 -3.04 -30.83
CA ASP A 216 8.03 -3.80 -31.56
C ASP A 216 8.59 -3.05 -32.77
N SER A 217 7.87 -2.02 -33.24
CA SER A 217 8.23 -1.25 -34.42
C SER A 217 7.68 0.17 -34.37
N ALA A 218 8.36 1.08 -35.08
CA ALA A 218 7.92 2.44 -35.34
C ALA A 218 8.33 2.84 -36.76
N TRP A 219 7.60 3.74 -37.39
CA TRP A 219 7.86 4.10 -38.78
C TRP A 219 7.62 5.57 -39.10
N ALA A 220 8.28 6.04 -40.16
CA ALA A 220 8.08 7.36 -40.72
C ALA A 220 8.00 7.30 -42.25
N VAL A 221 7.20 8.19 -42.86
CA VAL A 221 7.17 8.40 -44.31
C VAL A 221 7.97 9.65 -44.63
N LEU A 222 9.02 9.47 -45.44
CA LEU A 222 10.04 10.47 -45.69
C LEU A 222 10.18 10.81 -47.19
N GLN A 223 10.56 12.04 -47.49
CA GLN A 223 10.96 12.51 -48.82
C GLN A 223 12.40 13.00 -48.82
N ASN A 224 13.12 12.74 -49.92
CA ASN A 224 14.47 13.26 -50.18
C ASN A 224 15.46 12.96 -49.04
N ILE A 225 15.50 11.70 -48.60
CA ILE A 225 16.36 11.24 -47.50
C ILE A 225 17.81 11.09 -47.97
N ASP A 226 18.76 11.42 -47.11
CA ASP A 226 20.17 11.07 -47.29
C ASP A 226 20.43 9.64 -46.78
N GLU A 227 20.38 8.66 -47.69
CA GLU A 227 20.58 7.24 -47.35
C GLU A 227 21.98 6.96 -46.77
N ALA A 228 23.01 7.70 -47.18
CA ALA A 228 24.37 7.50 -46.67
C ALA A 228 24.44 7.89 -45.19
N LYS A 229 23.80 9.02 -44.83
CA LYS A 229 23.69 9.46 -43.45
C LYS A 229 22.84 8.50 -42.61
N LEU A 230 21.74 8.00 -43.17
CA LEU A 230 20.89 7.01 -42.50
C LEU A 230 21.67 5.73 -42.16
N VAL A 231 22.41 5.18 -43.12
CA VAL A 231 23.24 3.97 -42.92
C VAL A 231 24.30 4.22 -41.85
N GLN A 232 24.94 5.39 -41.87
CA GLN A 232 25.95 5.76 -40.88
C GLN A 232 25.34 5.85 -39.47
N THR A 233 24.27 6.61 -39.29
CA THR A 233 23.62 6.79 -37.98
C THR A 233 23.08 5.47 -37.43
N ALA A 234 22.41 4.67 -38.26
CA ALA A 234 21.88 3.39 -37.84
C ALA A 234 22.98 2.42 -37.38
N SER A 235 24.10 2.38 -38.11
CA SER A 235 25.25 1.54 -37.74
C SER A 235 25.88 1.98 -36.43
N SER A 236 26.07 3.30 -36.23
CA SER A 236 26.68 3.85 -35.01
C SER A 236 25.83 3.62 -33.76
N ASN A 237 24.51 3.55 -33.91
CA ASN A 237 23.57 3.37 -32.80
C ASN A 237 22.99 1.95 -32.71
N GLN A 238 23.46 1.00 -33.54
CA GLN A 238 22.98 -0.39 -33.59
C GLN A 238 21.46 -0.50 -33.86
N ILE A 239 20.91 0.40 -34.67
CA ILE A 239 19.48 0.45 -34.96
C ILE A 239 19.17 -0.43 -36.18
N THR A 240 18.22 -1.35 -36.01
CA THR A 240 17.71 -2.20 -37.10
C THR A 240 16.56 -1.50 -37.80
N TYR A 241 16.63 -1.38 -39.12
CA TYR A 241 15.59 -0.72 -39.91
C TYR A 241 15.39 -1.35 -41.29
N SER A 242 14.29 -0.99 -41.93
CA SER A 242 13.95 -1.37 -43.30
C SER A 242 13.35 -0.18 -44.05
N LEU A 243 13.59 -0.13 -45.36
CA LEU A 243 13.09 0.91 -46.26
C LEU A 243 12.15 0.30 -47.29
N THR A 244 10.95 0.87 -47.45
CA THR A 244 9.99 0.46 -48.47
C THR A 244 9.56 1.67 -49.31
N PRO A 245 9.62 1.62 -50.65
CA PRO A 245 9.12 2.70 -51.50
C PRO A 245 7.63 2.96 -51.28
N THR A 246 7.22 4.23 -51.42
CA THR A 246 5.81 4.67 -51.37
C THR A 246 5.56 5.69 -52.48
N ASP A 247 4.29 5.95 -52.81
CA ASP A 247 3.92 6.96 -53.83
C ASP A 247 4.41 8.37 -53.49
N LYS A 248 4.65 8.64 -52.20
CA LYS A 248 5.06 9.93 -51.67
C LYS A 248 6.52 9.98 -51.24
N GLY A 249 7.34 8.94 -51.47
CA GLY A 249 8.72 8.89 -50.97
C GLY A 249 9.11 7.49 -50.47
N CYS A 250 9.68 7.38 -49.27
CA CYS A 250 10.07 6.10 -48.68
C CYS A 250 9.55 5.95 -47.24
N LYS A 251 9.03 4.78 -46.90
CA LYS A 251 8.68 4.39 -45.54
C LYS A 251 9.89 3.77 -44.85
N LEU A 252 10.43 4.47 -43.86
CA LEU A 252 11.44 3.98 -42.93
C LEU A 252 10.73 3.29 -41.77
N THR A 253 10.98 2.00 -41.57
CA THR A 253 10.48 1.22 -40.42
C THR A 253 11.64 0.78 -39.56
N VAL A 254 11.65 1.17 -38.29
CA VAL A 254 12.61 0.78 -37.27
C VAL A 254 12.02 -0.38 -36.47
N HIS A 255 12.85 -1.41 -36.26
CA HIS A 255 12.49 -2.62 -35.52
C HIS A 255 13.17 -2.57 -34.15
N GLY A 256 12.40 -2.88 -33.12
CA GLY A 256 12.81 -2.89 -31.72
C GLY A 256 12.52 -4.24 -31.06
N VAL A 257 12.55 -4.22 -29.74
CA VAL A 257 12.15 -5.34 -28.89
C VAL A 257 11.09 -4.80 -27.96
N SER A 258 9.88 -5.36 -28.07
CA SER A 258 8.74 -4.95 -27.23
C SER A 258 8.96 -5.37 -25.77
N GLY A 259 8.34 -4.63 -24.86
CA GLY A 259 8.29 -4.95 -23.45
C GLY A 259 7.42 -3.97 -22.68
N HIS A 260 7.25 -4.23 -21.38
CA HIS A 260 6.42 -3.39 -20.52
C HIS A 260 7.12 -2.04 -20.29
N ALA A 261 6.38 -0.95 -20.48
CA ALA A 261 6.89 0.42 -20.29
C ALA A 261 7.46 0.71 -18.88
N ALA A 262 7.03 -0.04 -17.86
CA ALA A 262 7.50 0.09 -16.48
C ALA A 262 8.92 -0.46 -16.26
N SER A 263 9.38 -1.37 -17.12
CA SER A 263 10.69 -2.05 -17.03
C SER A 263 11.38 -2.05 -18.41
N PRO A 264 11.76 -0.85 -18.91
CA PRO A 264 12.24 -0.68 -20.28
C PRO A 264 13.63 -1.26 -20.55
N GLU A 265 14.39 -1.67 -19.53
CA GLU A 265 15.81 -2.03 -19.61
C GLU A 265 16.07 -3.25 -20.50
N ALA A 266 15.11 -4.18 -20.58
CA ALA A 266 15.18 -5.35 -21.45
C ALA A 266 14.65 -5.09 -22.87
N SER A 267 14.06 -3.91 -23.12
CA SER A 267 13.43 -3.55 -24.38
C SER A 267 14.37 -2.71 -25.24
N VAL A 268 14.12 -2.69 -26.55
CA VAL A 268 14.78 -1.77 -27.49
C VAL A 268 13.70 -0.91 -28.11
N ASN A 269 13.57 0.33 -27.63
CA ASN A 269 12.46 1.19 -28.01
C ASN A 269 12.62 1.73 -29.45
N PRO A 270 11.77 1.32 -30.41
CA PRO A 270 11.92 1.72 -31.80
C PRO A 270 11.48 3.17 -32.03
N ILE A 271 10.68 3.77 -31.14
CA ILE A 271 10.27 5.18 -31.24
C ILE A 271 11.47 6.09 -30.99
N THR A 272 12.19 5.89 -29.89
CA THR A 272 13.39 6.71 -29.59
C THR A 272 14.51 6.47 -30.60
N ALA A 273 14.65 5.24 -31.10
CA ALA A 273 15.56 4.93 -32.21
C ALA A 273 15.17 5.66 -33.51
N LEU A 274 13.88 5.69 -33.85
CA LEU A 274 13.37 6.43 -35.00
C LEU A 274 13.63 7.94 -34.84
N LEU A 275 13.39 8.50 -33.65
CA LEU A 275 13.72 9.91 -33.37
C LEU A 275 15.22 10.19 -33.54
N GLN A 276 16.10 9.29 -33.08
CA GLN A 276 17.54 9.40 -33.29
C GLN A 276 17.88 9.47 -34.78
N LEU A 277 17.37 8.53 -35.59
CA LEU A 277 17.59 8.51 -37.03
C LEU A 277 17.08 9.79 -37.71
N LEU A 278 15.85 10.22 -37.40
CA LEU A 278 15.25 11.40 -38.00
C LEU A 278 15.98 12.69 -37.58
N SER A 279 16.44 12.79 -36.33
CA SER A 279 17.16 13.97 -35.83
C SER A 279 18.51 14.18 -36.51
N GLU A 280 19.14 13.11 -36.96
CA GLU A 280 20.40 13.16 -37.70
C GLU A 280 20.17 13.26 -39.21
N CYS A 281 19.18 12.57 -39.76
CA CYS A 281 18.97 12.47 -41.21
C CYS A 281 18.18 13.64 -41.80
N THR A 282 17.56 14.49 -40.97
CA THR A 282 16.75 15.64 -41.40
C THR A 282 17.20 16.92 -40.68
N ASP A 283 16.73 18.08 -41.15
CA ASP A 283 16.94 19.38 -40.50
C ASP A 283 15.77 19.79 -39.57
N CYS A 284 14.86 18.85 -39.25
CA CYS A 284 13.70 19.11 -38.41
C CYS A 284 14.10 19.40 -36.95
N LYS A 285 14.00 20.68 -36.56
CA LYS A 285 14.37 21.15 -35.21
C LYS A 285 13.49 20.54 -34.13
N GLU A 286 12.21 20.36 -34.41
CA GLU A 286 11.22 19.83 -33.48
C GLU A 286 11.51 18.36 -33.16
N ILE A 287 11.77 17.53 -34.17
CA ILE A 287 12.20 16.15 -33.97
C ILE A 287 13.52 16.07 -33.23
N LYS A 288 14.48 16.95 -33.53
CA LYS A 288 15.75 17.01 -32.79
C LYS A 288 15.55 17.34 -31.32
N LYS A 289 14.65 18.27 -30.99
CA LYS A 289 14.30 18.59 -29.59
C LYS A 289 13.60 17.42 -28.90
N LEU A 290 12.67 16.74 -29.58
CA LEU A 290 12.00 15.56 -29.03
C LEU A 290 13.00 14.43 -28.76
N CYS A 291 13.97 14.24 -29.65
CA CYS A 291 15.09 13.30 -29.46
C CYS A 291 15.98 13.69 -28.26
N THR A 292 16.17 14.98 -27.96
CA THR A 292 16.88 15.43 -26.75
C THR A 292 16.08 15.13 -25.48
N LEU A 293 14.76 15.28 -25.52
CA LEU A 293 13.87 14.97 -24.38
C LEU A 293 13.78 13.46 -24.12
N PHE A 294 13.82 12.65 -25.18
CA PHE A 294 13.76 11.18 -25.13
C PHE A 294 14.91 10.53 -25.90
N PRO A 295 16.15 10.59 -25.37
CA PRO A 295 17.31 10.02 -26.04
C PRO A 295 17.18 8.50 -26.20
N HIS A 296 17.66 7.96 -27.32
CA HIS A 296 17.67 6.51 -27.52
C HIS A 296 18.60 5.82 -26.50
N GLY A 297 18.12 4.74 -25.87
CA GLY A 297 18.83 4.02 -24.81
C GLY A 297 18.78 4.68 -23.42
N ALA A 298 18.11 5.82 -23.27
CA ALA A 298 17.87 6.43 -21.97
C ALA A 298 16.55 5.94 -21.37
N HIS A 299 16.60 5.43 -20.15
CA HIS A 299 15.46 4.80 -19.47
C HIS A 299 15.03 5.52 -18.18
N HIS A 300 15.76 6.53 -17.73
CA HIS A 300 15.61 7.08 -16.37
C HIS A 300 15.25 8.56 -16.35
N GLY A 301 14.68 9.08 -17.45
CA GLY A 301 14.18 10.47 -17.51
C GLY A 301 15.25 11.54 -17.65
N GLN A 302 16.49 11.18 -18.02
CA GLN A 302 17.61 12.10 -18.11
C GLN A 302 17.36 13.31 -19.03
N GLY A 303 16.67 13.10 -20.16
CA GLY A 303 16.32 14.17 -21.11
C GLY A 303 15.26 15.14 -20.58
N LEU A 304 14.52 14.76 -19.53
CA LEU A 304 13.55 15.59 -18.83
C LEU A 304 14.12 16.19 -17.53
N ASN A 305 15.42 16.04 -17.28
CA ASN A 305 16.09 16.40 -16.02
C ASN A 305 15.49 15.71 -14.79
N LEU A 306 14.85 14.56 -14.99
CA LEU A 306 14.40 13.68 -13.92
C LEU A 306 15.54 12.69 -13.67
N ASN A 307 16.21 12.79 -12.52
CA ASN A 307 17.31 11.89 -12.16
C ASN A 307 17.08 11.44 -10.71
N LEU A 308 15.95 10.76 -10.51
CA LEU A 308 15.41 10.40 -9.21
C LEU A 308 15.70 8.93 -8.92
N ALA A 309 16.22 8.66 -7.73
CA ALA A 309 16.45 7.33 -7.21
C ALA A 309 16.44 7.35 -5.67
N ASP A 310 16.03 6.25 -5.05
CA ASP A 310 16.22 6.00 -3.62
C ASP A 310 16.47 4.51 -3.34
N GLU A 311 16.94 4.20 -2.13
CA GLU A 311 17.29 2.83 -1.73
C GLU A 311 16.06 1.91 -1.61
N VAL A 312 14.87 2.47 -1.42
CA VAL A 312 13.64 1.72 -1.10
C VAL A 312 12.93 1.26 -2.38
N SER A 313 12.82 2.14 -3.35
CA SER A 313 12.07 1.94 -4.59
C SER A 313 12.94 1.90 -5.84
N GLY A 314 14.22 2.24 -5.74
CA GLY A 314 15.16 2.24 -6.87
C GLY A 314 15.03 3.47 -7.76
N GLU A 315 15.42 3.33 -9.03
CA GLU A 315 15.48 4.44 -9.99
C GLU A 315 14.14 4.72 -10.65
N LEU A 316 13.93 5.97 -11.08
CA LEU A 316 12.84 6.32 -11.98
C LEU A 316 13.00 5.57 -13.31
N THR A 317 11.91 5.02 -13.84
CA THR A 317 11.87 4.48 -15.21
C THR A 317 10.97 5.37 -16.07
N LEU A 318 11.31 5.56 -17.34
CA LEU A 318 10.56 6.37 -18.29
C LEU A 318 10.64 5.77 -19.70
N SER A 319 9.48 5.66 -20.34
CA SER A 319 9.32 5.04 -21.65
C SER A 319 8.42 5.88 -22.56
N LEU A 320 8.97 6.40 -23.65
CA LEU A 320 8.16 7.00 -24.73
C LEU A 320 7.46 5.87 -25.50
N THR A 321 6.14 5.80 -25.43
CA THR A 321 5.36 4.61 -25.83
C THR A 321 4.38 4.90 -26.95
N VAL A 322 4.01 6.17 -27.17
CA VAL A 322 3.19 6.59 -28.32
C VAL A 322 3.81 7.81 -28.97
N LEU A 323 3.86 7.82 -30.30
CA LEU A 323 4.27 8.94 -31.13
C LEU A 323 3.45 8.96 -32.43
N ASP A 324 2.73 10.04 -32.66
CA ASP A 324 1.96 10.28 -33.88
C ASP A 324 2.27 11.68 -34.43
N TYR A 325 2.60 11.75 -35.72
CA TYR A 325 2.75 12.98 -36.48
C TYR A 325 2.12 12.81 -37.85
N ASN A 326 1.19 13.70 -38.21
CA ASN A 326 0.44 13.62 -39.47
C ASN A 326 0.89 14.64 -40.54
N GLY A 327 2.08 15.24 -40.36
CA GLY A 327 2.61 16.28 -41.24
C GLY A 327 2.28 17.71 -40.79
N HIS A 328 1.40 17.86 -39.79
CA HIS A 328 1.01 19.16 -39.25
C HIS A 328 0.98 19.21 -37.72
N ALA A 329 0.49 18.14 -37.09
CA ALA A 329 0.32 18.03 -35.65
C ALA A 329 1.06 16.80 -35.12
N LEU A 330 1.75 16.98 -34.00
CA LEU A 330 2.46 15.96 -33.23
C LEU A 330 1.70 15.67 -31.94
N SER A 331 1.55 14.40 -31.61
CA SER A 331 1.15 13.90 -30.30
C SER A 331 2.15 12.84 -29.85
N ALA A 332 2.62 12.92 -28.62
CA ALA A 332 3.51 11.91 -28.05
C ALA A 332 3.12 11.64 -26.60
N SER A 333 3.25 10.39 -26.15
CA SER A 333 2.95 10.01 -24.78
C SER A 333 4.02 9.09 -24.21
N PHE A 334 4.28 9.27 -22.91
CA PHE A 334 5.21 8.43 -22.16
C PHE A 334 4.57 7.94 -20.85
N ASP A 335 5.04 6.78 -20.40
CA ASP A 335 4.81 6.20 -19.08
C ASP A 335 6.09 6.38 -18.25
N SER A 336 5.93 6.65 -16.95
CA SER A 336 7.04 6.74 -16.01
C SER A 336 6.66 6.15 -14.66
N ARG A 337 7.62 5.47 -14.01
CA ARG A 337 7.50 4.94 -12.66
C ARG A 337 8.38 5.76 -11.73
N VAL A 338 7.72 6.54 -10.88
CA VAL A 338 8.33 7.54 -10.01
C VAL A 338 8.70 6.91 -8.66
N PRO A 339 9.96 6.98 -8.22
CA PRO A 339 10.38 6.43 -6.94
C PRO A 339 9.79 7.22 -5.76
N VAL A 340 9.85 6.66 -4.55
CA VAL A 340 9.27 7.25 -3.31
C VAL A 340 9.84 8.64 -3.03
N CYS A 341 11.08 8.90 -3.41
CA CYS A 341 11.69 10.22 -3.26
C CYS A 341 11.15 11.27 -4.24
N GLY A 342 10.35 10.88 -5.24
CA GLY A 342 9.72 11.78 -6.20
C GLY A 342 8.55 12.56 -5.58
N SER A 343 8.44 13.83 -5.97
CA SER A 343 7.34 14.71 -5.55
C SER A 343 6.94 15.61 -6.72
N ARG A 344 5.75 16.22 -6.65
CA ARG A 344 5.29 17.14 -7.70
C ARG A 344 6.28 18.28 -7.95
N GLU A 345 6.91 18.79 -6.90
CA GLU A 345 7.94 19.83 -6.98
C GLU A 345 9.17 19.35 -7.75
N LYS A 346 9.62 18.11 -7.51
CA LYS A 346 10.77 17.54 -8.23
C LYS A 346 10.43 17.23 -9.69
N LEU A 347 9.20 16.81 -9.96
CA LEU A 347 8.74 16.46 -11.31
C LEU A 347 8.49 17.69 -12.20
N GLN A 348 8.39 18.89 -11.61
CA GLN A 348 8.25 20.15 -12.35
C GLN A 348 9.34 20.35 -13.43
N ALA A 349 10.53 19.79 -13.21
CA ALA A 349 11.64 19.82 -14.18
C ALA A 349 11.25 19.25 -15.57
N ALA A 350 10.36 18.26 -15.63
CA ALA A 350 9.88 17.72 -16.90
C ALA A 350 9.02 18.73 -17.67
N SER A 351 8.09 19.40 -16.98
CA SER A 351 7.27 20.46 -17.55
C SER A 351 8.11 21.62 -18.08
N GLU A 352 9.14 22.02 -17.32
CA GLU A 352 10.10 23.05 -17.72
C GLU A 352 10.90 22.65 -18.96
N ALA A 353 11.41 21.42 -19.01
CA ALA A 353 12.18 20.90 -20.14
C ALA A 353 11.34 20.84 -21.44
N ILE A 354 10.11 20.31 -21.35
CA ILE A 354 9.20 20.16 -22.49
C ILE A 354 8.73 21.54 -22.99
N SER A 355 8.41 22.45 -22.07
CA SER A 355 8.02 23.82 -22.42
C SER A 355 9.19 24.59 -23.05
N ALA A 356 10.42 24.43 -22.55
CA ALA A 356 11.62 25.03 -23.14
C ALA A 356 11.92 24.50 -24.54
N ALA A 357 11.54 23.25 -24.85
CA ALA A 357 11.58 22.70 -26.19
C ALA A 357 10.49 23.28 -27.12
N GLY A 358 9.48 23.97 -26.58
CA GLY A 358 8.41 24.62 -27.36
C GLY A 358 7.24 23.69 -27.67
N PHE A 359 7.04 22.63 -26.89
CA PHE A 359 5.87 21.78 -26.96
C PHE A 359 4.89 22.13 -25.83
N SER A 360 3.61 21.80 -26.05
CA SER A 360 2.61 21.82 -24.99
C SER A 360 2.64 20.49 -24.24
N TYR A 361 2.37 20.53 -22.93
CA TYR A 361 2.48 19.39 -22.03
C TYR A 361 1.27 19.33 -21.11
N GLU A 362 0.61 18.17 -21.12
CA GLU A 362 -0.42 17.80 -20.15
C GLU A 362 0.11 16.60 -19.36
N GLU A 363 -0.06 16.62 -18.05
CA GLU A 363 0.44 15.54 -17.19
C GLU A 363 -0.66 15.02 -16.26
N ASP A 364 -0.53 13.75 -15.93
CA ASP A 364 -1.24 13.09 -14.85
C ASP A 364 -0.20 12.48 -13.89
N PHE A 365 -0.28 12.85 -12.62
CA PHE A 365 0.67 12.41 -11.60
C PHE A 365 -0.05 11.70 -10.46
N VAL A 366 0.36 10.45 -10.25
CA VAL A 366 -0.03 9.62 -9.11
C VAL A 366 1.18 9.52 -8.18
N ALA A 367 1.00 9.93 -6.93
CA ALA A 367 2.07 9.89 -5.92
C ALA A 367 2.48 8.44 -5.61
N PRO A 368 3.76 8.18 -5.29
CA PRO A 368 4.21 6.86 -4.85
C PRO A 368 3.51 6.44 -3.55
N HIS A 369 3.30 5.14 -3.40
CA HIS A 369 2.72 4.52 -2.23
C HIS A 369 3.78 3.70 -1.49
N ALA A 370 3.89 3.89 -0.19
CA ALA A 370 4.87 3.18 0.63
C ALA A 370 4.37 3.00 2.07
N VAL A 371 4.47 1.77 2.56
CA VAL A 371 4.31 1.39 3.96
C VAL A 371 5.68 1.02 4.53
N PRO A 372 6.06 1.44 5.75
CA PRO A 372 7.35 1.05 6.34
C PRO A 372 7.53 -0.47 6.35
N ASP A 373 8.74 -0.94 6.08
CA ASP A 373 9.07 -2.36 5.83
C ASP A 373 9.16 -3.24 7.09
N ASN A 374 9.03 -2.65 8.27
CA ASN A 374 9.18 -3.32 9.56
C ASN A 374 8.10 -2.83 10.54
N THR A 375 6.83 -3.00 10.17
CA THR A 375 5.69 -2.73 11.06
C THR A 375 5.09 -4.04 11.57
N PRO A 376 4.32 -4.04 12.67
CA PRO A 376 3.62 -5.24 13.16
C PRO A 376 2.74 -5.90 12.10
N PHE A 377 2.12 -5.09 11.23
CA PHE A 377 1.32 -5.56 10.12
C PHE A 377 2.18 -6.33 9.10
N ILE A 378 3.23 -5.70 8.59
CA ILE A 378 4.15 -6.29 7.61
C ILE A 378 4.81 -7.54 8.14
N ASN A 379 5.35 -7.49 9.37
CA ASN A 379 6.02 -8.63 9.99
C ASN A 379 5.06 -9.81 10.17
N THR A 380 3.79 -9.55 10.52
CA THR A 380 2.79 -10.62 10.60
C THR A 380 2.53 -11.27 9.24
N LEU A 381 2.41 -10.48 8.17
CA LEU A 381 2.23 -11.01 6.82
C LEU A 381 3.45 -11.85 6.37
N LEU A 382 4.65 -11.29 6.55
CA LEU A 382 5.92 -11.97 6.23
C LEU A 382 6.05 -13.28 7.00
N ASP A 383 5.82 -13.28 8.32
CA ASP A 383 5.88 -14.50 9.13
C ASP A 383 4.87 -15.56 8.64
N CYS A 384 3.64 -15.16 8.29
CA CYS A 384 2.64 -16.10 7.78
C CYS A 384 3.09 -16.72 6.45
N TYR A 385 3.64 -15.89 5.57
CA TYR A 385 4.24 -16.33 4.32
C TYR A 385 5.42 -17.29 4.56
N GLU A 386 6.36 -16.95 5.43
CA GLU A 386 7.54 -17.76 5.72
C GLU A 386 7.15 -19.13 6.30
N ASN A 387 6.22 -19.14 7.25
CA ASN A 387 5.75 -20.37 7.89
C ASN A 387 5.05 -21.30 6.88
N CYS A 388 4.16 -20.76 6.04
CA CYS A 388 3.41 -21.58 5.09
C CYS A 388 4.24 -22.03 3.89
N SER A 389 5.12 -21.16 3.38
CA SER A 389 5.87 -21.42 2.14
C SER A 389 7.24 -22.05 2.38
N GLY A 390 7.81 -21.89 3.59
CA GLY A 390 9.20 -22.23 3.89
C GLY A 390 10.23 -21.35 3.17
N ARG A 391 9.79 -20.27 2.51
CA ARG A 391 10.64 -19.33 1.76
C ARG A 391 10.87 -18.08 2.60
N ARG A 392 12.01 -17.42 2.40
CA ARG A 392 12.34 -16.17 3.10
C ARG A 392 11.36 -15.05 2.70
N GLY A 393 10.83 -14.37 3.70
CA GLY A 393 10.00 -13.19 3.57
C GLY A 393 10.88 -11.94 3.43
N GLN A 394 10.44 -11.04 2.55
CA GLN A 394 11.01 -9.70 2.41
C GLN A 394 9.99 -8.76 1.78
N CYS A 395 10.14 -7.48 2.08
CA CYS A 395 9.44 -6.40 1.41
C CYS A 395 9.97 -6.20 -0.01
N LEU A 396 9.07 -5.88 -0.93
CA LEU A 396 9.33 -5.65 -2.35
C LEU A 396 8.81 -4.28 -2.78
N ALA A 397 9.50 -3.69 -3.76
CA ALA A 397 9.06 -2.51 -4.47
C ALA A 397 8.75 -2.86 -5.93
N ILE A 398 7.60 -2.43 -6.44
CA ILE A 398 7.21 -2.63 -7.84
C ILE A 398 6.88 -1.31 -8.54
N GLY A 399 6.87 -1.35 -9.88
CA GLY A 399 6.38 -0.26 -10.71
C GLY A 399 4.87 -0.25 -10.89
N GLY A 400 4.20 -1.40 -10.77
CA GLY A 400 2.74 -1.54 -10.88
C GLY A 400 2.00 -0.96 -9.67
N GLY A 401 0.71 -0.70 -9.84
CA GLY A 401 -0.18 -0.39 -8.73
C GLY A 401 -1.17 -1.53 -8.55
N THR A 402 -1.64 -1.71 -7.33
CA THR A 402 -2.78 -2.58 -7.00
C THR A 402 -3.85 -1.73 -6.32
N TYR A 403 -4.93 -2.34 -5.83
CA TYR A 403 -5.85 -1.66 -4.91
C TYR A 403 -5.18 -1.10 -3.66
N ALA A 404 -3.99 -1.55 -3.26
CA ALA A 404 -3.28 -0.95 -2.14
C ALA A 404 -2.85 0.51 -2.40
N HIS A 405 -2.74 0.92 -3.66
CA HIS A 405 -2.18 2.21 -4.04
C HIS A 405 -2.95 3.40 -3.46
N GLY A 406 -2.27 4.23 -2.68
CA GLY A 406 -2.87 5.45 -2.10
C GLY A 406 -3.81 5.20 -0.92
N ILE A 407 -3.99 3.95 -0.50
CA ILE A 407 -4.70 3.61 0.73
C ILE A 407 -3.69 3.55 1.87
N GLU A 408 -3.93 4.35 2.89
CA GLU A 408 -3.07 4.44 4.03
C GLU A 408 -2.89 3.07 4.72
N ASN A 409 -1.64 2.64 4.91
CA ASN A 409 -1.29 1.33 5.49
C ASN A 409 -1.90 0.12 4.75
N ALA A 410 -2.08 0.24 3.43
CA ALA A 410 -2.37 -0.89 2.57
C ALA A 410 -1.10 -1.45 1.90
N VAL A 411 -1.04 -2.76 1.68
CA VAL A 411 0.04 -3.40 0.92
C VAL A 411 -0.51 -4.44 -0.05
N ALA A 412 0.26 -4.86 -1.05
CA ALA A 412 -0.09 -6.03 -1.83
C ALA A 412 0.59 -7.28 -1.25
N PHE A 413 -0.11 -8.42 -1.21
CA PHE A 413 0.32 -9.60 -0.47
C PHE A 413 -0.15 -10.91 -1.12
N GLY A 414 0.71 -11.49 -1.98
CA GLY A 414 0.33 -12.67 -2.78
C GLY A 414 -0.73 -12.32 -3.82
N CYS A 415 -1.28 -13.26 -4.58
CA CYS A 415 -1.12 -14.72 -4.46
C CYS A 415 -0.09 -15.38 -5.39
N ALA A 416 0.60 -14.66 -6.27
CA ALA A 416 1.59 -15.28 -7.15
C ALA A 416 2.95 -15.47 -6.44
N PHE A 417 3.71 -16.50 -6.80
CA PHE A 417 5.10 -16.64 -6.33
C PHE A 417 6.07 -16.08 -7.36
N GLY A 418 7.02 -15.27 -6.91
CA GLY A 418 8.07 -14.73 -7.78
C GLY A 418 8.82 -15.84 -8.54
N GLY A 419 9.07 -15.60 -9.84
CA GLY A 419 9.75 -16.52 -10.75
C GLY A 419 8.83 -17.46 -11.54
N VAL A 420 7.52 -17.41 -11.31
CA VAL A 420 6.51 -18.04 -12.17
C VAL A 420 5.83 -16.94 -12.97
N ASP A 421 5.83 -17.07 -14.30
CA ASP A 421 4.99 -16.23 -15.15
C ASP A 421 3.62 -16.90 -15.28
N ASN A 422 2.61 -16.30 -14.64
CA ASN A 422 1.23 -16.77 -14.64
C ASN A 422 0.45 -16.34 -15.89
N HIS A 423 1.11 -15.61 -16.82
CA HIS A 423 0.50 -15.00 -17.99
C HIS A 423 -0.70 -14.10 -17.64
N MET A 424 -0.61 -13.36 -16.52
CA MET A 424 -1.59 -12.33 -16.16
C MET A 424 -1.78 -11.37 -17.35
N HIS A 425 -3.03 -11.02 -17.65
CA HIS A 425 -3.47 -10.25 -18.83
C HIS A 425 -3.22 -10.92 -20.20
N GLY A 426 -2.45 -12.00 -20.27
CA GLY A 426 -2.14 -12.76 -21.48
C GLY A 426 -3.11 -13.90 -21.76
N ALA A 427 -2.86 -14.61 -22.88
CA ALA A 427 -3.54 -15.85 -23.21
C ALA A 427 -2.99 -17.03 -22.40
N ASP A 428 -3.82 -18.05 -22.21
CA ASP A 428 -3.51 -19.20 -21.36
C ASP A 428 -3.07 -18.81 -19.94
N GLU A 429 -3.66 -17.72 -19.41
CA GLU A 429 -3.54 -17.33 -18.00
C GLU A 429 -3.84 -18.53 -17.10
N PHE A 430 -2.99 -18.73 -16.11
CA PHE A 430 -3.17 -19.81 -15.14
C PHE A 430 -2.71 -19.46 -13.73
N ALA A 431 -3.35 -20.08 -12.74
CA ALA A 431 -2.84 -20.17 -11.38
C ALA A 431 -2.44 -21.60 -11.02
N GLU A 432 -1.49 -21.75 -10.10
CA GLU A 432 -1.15 -23.06 -9.54
C GLU A 432 -2.09 -23.37 -8.37
N ILE A 433 -2.72 -24.55 -8.40
CA ILE A 433 -3.70 -24.94 -7.37
C ILE A 433 -3.05 -24.97 -5.98
N SER A 434 -1.83 -25.51 -5.89
CA SER A 434 -1.08 -25.54 -4.62
C SER A 434 -0.81 -24.15 -4.07
N THR A 435 -0.59 -23.18 -4.95
CA THR A 435 -0.33 -21.78 -4.59
C THR A 435 -1.60 -21.14 -4.05
N LEU A 436 -2.74 -21.29 -4.72
CA LEU A 436 -4.02 -20.74 -4.22
C LEU A 436 -4.44 -21.35 -2.88
N LEU A 437 -4.29 -22.66 -2.69
CA LEU A 437 -4.62 -23.30 -1.40
C LEU A 437 -3.64 -22.87 -0.29
N MET A 438 -2.37 -22.65 -0.63
CA MET A 438 -1.40 -22.08 0.31
C MET A 438 -1.79 -20.64 0.67
N SER A 439 -2.22 -19.84 -0.30
CA SER A 439 -2.71 -18.48 -0.05
C SER A 439 -3.95 -18.46 0.85
N CYS A 440 -4.89 -19.39 0.68
CA CYS A 440 -6.02 -19.55 1.61
C CYS A 440 -5.51 -19.70 3.06
N ASN A 441 -4.48 -20.53 3.26
CA ASN A 441 -3.88 -20.76 4.58
C ASN A 441 -3.13 -19.51 5.10
N ILE A 442 -2.34 -18.86 4.25
CA ILE A 442 -1.62 -17.64 4.59
C ILE A 442 -2.61 -16.54 5.01
N PHE A 443 -3.67 -16.31 4.25
CA PHE A 443 -4.68 -15.29 4.54
C PHE A 443 -5.49 -15.59 5.78
N ALA A 444 -5.85 -16.86 6.02
CA ALA A 444 -6.53 -17.25 7.25
C ALA A 444 -5.63 -17.01 8.47
N GLN A 445 -4.36 -17.41 8.41
CA GLN A 445 -3.41 -17.19 9.50
C GLN A 445 -3.12 -15.70 9.74
N ALA A 446 -2.92 -14.93 8.68
CA ALA A 446 -2.75 -13.48 8.78
C ALA A 446 -3.97 -12.84 9.44
N THR A 447 -5.17 -13.16 8.96
CA THR A 447 -6.44 -12.67 9.53
C THR A 447 -6.58 -13.03 11.01
N ILE A 448 -6.30 -14.28 11.39
CA ILE A 448 -6.37 -14.72 12.80
C ILE A 448 -5.36 -13.98 13.67
N ARG A 449 -4.13 -13.77 13.19
CA ARG A 449 -3.09 -13.07 13.98
C ARG A 449 -3.36 -11.58 14.11
N LEU A 450 -3.87 -10.95 13.05
CA LEU A 450 -4.17 -9.52 13.04
C LEU A 450 -5.48 -9.20 13.77
N CYS A 451 -6.52 -10.01 13.58
CA CYS A 451 -7.87 -9.76 14.09
C CYS A 451 -8.23 -10.59 15.33
N GLY A 452 -7.40 -11.55 15.74
CA GLY A 452 -7.62 -12.39 16.92
C GLY A 452 -7.25 -11.73 18.23
N LYS A 453 -7.00 -12.55 19.26
CA LYS A 453 -6.50 -12.06 20.55
C LYS A 453 -5.07 -11.50 20.38
N PRO A 454 -4.73 -10.36 21.00
CA PRO A 454 -3.35 -9.90 21.06
C PRO A 454 -2.42 -11.00 21.56
N THR A 455 -1.28 -11.16 20.88
CA THR A 455 -0.26 -12.11 21.33
C THR A 455 0.39 -11.57 22.60
N ILE A 456 0.29 -12.31 23.70
CA ILE A 456 0.96 -11.95 24.95
C ILE A 456 2.41 -12.42 24.87
N ILE A 457 3.34 -11.48 25.04
CA ILE A 457 4.77 -11.77 25.13
C ILE A 457 5.09 -11.97 26.60
N LEU A 458 5.36 -13.22 26.99
CA LEU A 458 5.64 -13.60 28.37
C LEU A 458 7.15 -13.70 28.64
N PRO A 459 7.63 -13.24 29.81
CA PRO A 459 8.94 -13.58 30.35
C PRO A 459 9.14 -15.09 30.46
N LYS A 460 10.39 -15.55 30.30
CA LYS A 460 10.75 -16.97 30.52
C LYS A 460 10.67 -17.38 31.98
N ASP A 461 10.98 -16.46 32.88
CA ASP A 461 11.07 -16.71 34.32
C ASP A 461 9.85 -16.11 35.06
N LYS A 462 10.08 -15.17 35.97
CA LYS A 462 9.02 -14.55 36.78
C LYS A 462 8.44 -13.33 36.07
N VAL A 463 7.11 -13.25 36.06
CA VAL A 463 6.37 -12.07 35.60
C VAL A 463 6.09 -11.15 36.78
N TYR A 464 6.49 -9.89 36.67
CA TYR A 464 6.30 -8.89 37.73
C TYR A 464 5.14 -7.93 37.44
N GLY A 465 4.75 -7.78 36.19
CA GLY A 465 3.71 -6.89 35.74
C GLY A 465 3.53 -6.99 34.24
N THR A 466 2.49 -6.31 33.74
CA THR A 466 2.12 -6.32 32.33
C THR A 466 2.11 -4.89 31.80
N VAL A 467 2.67 -4.67 30.61
CA VAL A 467 2.56 -3.42 29.86
C VAL A 467 1.59 -3.62 28.70
N LEU A 468 0.52 -2.83 28.67
CA LEU A 468 -0.27 -2.64 27.46
C LEU A 468 0.48 -1.65 26.57
N TRP A 469 0.92 -2.12 25.41
CA TRP A 469 1.70 -1.34 24.46
C TRP A 469 0.84 -0.91 23.28
N LEU A 470 0.42 0.35 23.29
CA LEU A 470 -0.49 0.92 22.30
C LEU A 470 0.32 1.47 21.11
N GLN A 471 0.09 0.91 19.94
CA GLN A 471 0.81 1.30 18.72
C GLN A 471 -0.13 1.28 17.51
N GLN A 472 0.19 2.10 16.51
CA GLN A 472 -0.53 2.07 15.24
C GLN A 472 0.05 0.94 14.36
N ALA A 473 -0.74 0.46 13.40
CA ALA A 473 -0.31 -0.62 12.53
C ALA A 473 0.86 -0.26 11.59
N ASP A 474 1.09 1.05 11.37
CA ASP A 474 2.18 1.62 10.59
C ASP A 474 3.38 2.06 11.45
N THR A 475 3.28 1.97 12.78
CA THR A 475 4.43 2.19 13.67
C THR A 475 5.43 1.05 13.48
N LYS A 476 6.73 1.36 13.51
CA LYS A 476 7.76 0.33 13.42
C LYS A 476 7.71 -0.65 14.58
N ASP A 477 8.09 -1.89 14.31
CA ASP A 477 7.96 -3.01 15.23
C ASP A 477 8.87 -2.84 16.45
N ALA A 478 8.24 -2.78 17.62
CA ALA A 478 8.88 -2.67 18.92
C ALA A 478 9.35 -4.02 19.50
N THR A 479 9.30 -5.12 18.75
CA THR A 479 9.76 -6.45 19.17
C THR A 479 11.14 -6.48 19.85
N PRO A 480 12.18 -5.76 19.38
CA PRO A 480 13.47 -5.72 20.08
C PRO A 480 13.39 -5.11 21.50
N LEU A 481 12.50 -4.13 21.72
CA LEU A 481 12.22 -3.59 23.04
C LEU A 481 11.38 -4.57 23.86
N PHE A 482 10.40 -5.23 23.25
CA PHE A 482 9.57 -6.24 23.92
C PHE A 482 10.41 -7.39 24.46
N GLN A 483 11.44 -7.83 23.70
CA GLN A 483 12.36 -8.84 24.21
C GLN A 483 13.11 -8.35 25.45
N GLN A 484 13.61 -7.11 25.46
CA GLN A 484 14.31 -6.55 26.62
C GLN A 484 13.39 -6.38 27.84
N LEU A 485 12.14 -5.96 27.63
CA LEU A 485 11.12 -5.90 28.68
C LEU A 485 10.78 -7.29 29.22
N SER A 486 10.64 -8.28 28.33
CA SER A 486 10.41 -9.69 28.67
C SER A 486 11.57 -10.25 29.48
N ASP A 487 12.81 -9.98 29.07
CA ASP A 487 14.03 -10.35 29.81
C ASP A 487 14.11 -9.66 31.18
N ALA A 488 13.53 -8.46 31.32
CA ALA A 488 13.38 -7.76 32.59
C ALA A 488 12.23 -8.31 33.46
N GLY A 489 11.48 -9.32 32.99
CA GLY A 489 10.37 -9.95 33.71
C GLY A 489 9.03 -9.23 33.55
N ILE A 490 8.86 -8.43 32.49
CA ILE A 490 7.63 -7.68 32.21
C ILE A 490 6.92 -8.35 31.03
N ALA A 491 5.65 -8.71 31.23
CA ALA A 491 4.80 -9.17 30.13
C ALA A 491 4.38 -7.99 29.24
N ILE A 492 4.27 -8.21 27.94
CA ILE A 492 3.86 -7.18 26.99
C ILE A 492 2.64 -7.65 26.21
N ILE A 493 1.66 -6.77 26.08
CA ILE A 493 0.48 -6.98 25.25
C ILE A 493 0.42 -5.84 24.23
N PRO A 494 0.87 -6.05 22.99
CA PRO A 494 0.74 -5.06 21.94
C PRO A 494 -0.74 -4.92 21.55
N VAL A 495 -1.23 -3.69 21.48
CA VAL A 495 -2.59 -3.38 21.06
C VAL A 495 -2.50 -2.45 19.86
N ILE A 496 -3.03 -2.92 18.73
CA ILE A 496 -3.08 -2.14 17.50
C ILE A 496 -4.24 -1.16 17.56
N LEU A 497 -3.92 0.11 17.41
CA LEU A 497 -4.89 1.20 17.30
C LEU A 497 -5.11 1.55 15.83
N ASP A 498 -6.32 2.00 15.54
CA ASP A 498 -6.64 2.56 14.23
C ASP A 498 -6.67 4.09 14.32
N LYS A 499 -5.69 4.68 13.65
CA LYS A 499 -5.44 6.12 13.57
C LYS A 499 -6.56 6.92 12.90
N ASN A 500 -7.34 6.26 12.04
CA ASN A 500 -8.49 6.85 11.37
C ASN A 500 -9.78 6.67 12.18
N GLY A 501 -9.69 6.00 13.32
CA GLY A 501 -10.74 5.78 14.29
C GLY A 501 -11.17 6.98 15.08
N GLU A 502 -12.36 6.87 15.69
CA GLU A 502 -12.71 7.78 16.77
C GLU A 502 -11.96 7.41 18.06
N THR A 503 -11.59 8.41 18.86
CA THR A 503 -10.90 8.21 20.16
C THR A 503 -11.64 7.22 21.05
N ALA A 504 -12.98 7.26 21.04
CA ALA A 504 -13.83 6.36 21.82
C ALA A 504 -13.69 4.89 21.40
N GLU A 505 -13.64 4.60 20.10
CA GLU A 505 -13.49 3.24 19.57
C GLU A 505 -12.13 2.64 19.92
N ASN A 506 -11.07 3.45 19.85
CA ASN A 506 -9.73 3.05 20.26
C ASN A 506 -9.66 2.75 21.77
N LEU A 507 -10.33 3.56 22.60
CA LEU A 507 -10.39 3.31 24.04
C LEU A 507 -11.16 2.03 24.37
N GLU A 508 -12.30 1.80 23.75
CA GLU A 508 -13.08 0.57 23.92
C GLU A 508 -12.26 -0.67 23.54
N ALA A 509 -11.49 -0.60 22.44
CA ALA A 509 -10.61 -1.69 22.03
C ALA A 509 -9.58 -2.04 23.13
N VAL A 510 -8.97 -1.03 23.76
CA VAL A 510 -8.01 -1.25 24.86
C VAL A 510 -8.73 -1.77 26.12
N GLU A 511 -9.92 -1.25 26.45
CA GLU A 511 -10.72 -1.70 27.60
C GLU A 511 -11.16 -3.18 27.48
N ASN A 512 -11.43 -3.64 26.26
CA ASN A 512 -11.69 -5.06 26.02
C ASN A 512 -10.46 -5.92 26.32
N VAL A 513 -9.27 -5.49 25.89
CA VAL A 513 -8.00 -6.18 26.21
C VAL A 513 -7.76 -6.23 27.72
N LEU A 514 -8.03 -5.14 28.43
CA LEU A 514 -7.95 -5.08 29.89
C LEU A 514 -8.91 -6.05 30.57
N THR A 515 -10.13 -6.15 30.08
CA THR A 515 -11.15 -7.06 30.63
C THR A 515 -10.69 -8.50 30.54
N ASP A 516 -10.08 -8.90 29.43
CA ASP A 516 -9.51 -10.24 29.27
C ASP A 516 -8.27 -10.46 30.14
N LEU A 517 -7.41 -9.45 30.28
CA LEU A 517 -6.25 -9.52 31.18
C LEU A 517 -6.69 -9.76 32.63
N LEU A 518 -7.75 -9.09 33.05
CA LEU A 518 -8.33 -9.26 34.39
C LEU A 518 -9.05 -10.60 34.57
N ALA A 519 -9.42 -11.27 33.48
CA ALA A 519 -9.98 -12.62 33.49
C ALA A 519 -8.89 -13.72 33.40
N ASP A 520 -7.63 -13.37 33.14
CA ASP A 520 -6.52 -14.31 33.06
C ASP A 520 -6.00 -14.66 34.47
N ASP A 521 -6.08 -15.93 34.86
CA ASP A 521 -5.68 -16.40 36.19
C ASP A 521 -4.20 -16.15 36.53
N THR A 522 -3.34 -15.99 35.51
CA THR A 522 -1.89 -15.81 35.68
C THR A 522 -1.52 -14.32 35.80
N LEU A 523 -2.20 -13.46 35.04
CA LEU A 523 -1.83 -12.05 34.91
C LEU A 523 -2.75 -11.09 35.70
N SER A 524 -3.97 -11.50 36.04
CA SER A 524 -4.97 -10.65 36.70
C SER A 524 -4.54 -10.05 38.05
N ALA A 525 -3.66 -10.73 38.78
CA ALA A 525 -3.16 -10.29 40.08
C ALA A 525 -1.91 -9.37 40.00
N LEU A 526 -1.38 -9.14 38.80
CA LEU A 526 -0.16 -8.36 38.59
C LEU A 526 -0.45 -6.88 38.29
N PRO A 527 0.45 -5.96 38.67
CA PRO A 527 0.31 -4.56 38.31
C PRO A 527 0.36 -4.38 36.79
N VAL A 528 -0.50 -3.50 36.28
CA VAL A 528 -0.61 -3.17 34.86
C VAL A 528 -0.10 -1.76 34.62
N ALA A 529 0.72 -1.59 33.59
CA ALA A 529 1.11 -0.30 33.05
C ALA A 529 0.56 -0.12 31.63
N VAL A 530 0.47 1.13 31.19
CA VAL A 530 0.09 1.48 29.82
C VAL A 530 1.17 2.36 29.18
N SER A 531 1.50 2.06 27.94
CA SER A 531 2.49 2.77 27.14
C SER A 531 1.92 3.05 25.76
N GLY A 532 2.25 4.18 25.15
CA GLY A 532 1.99 4.36 23.74
C GLY A 532 2.91 5.38 23.07
N ILE A 533 3.07 5.21 21.75
CA ILE A 533 3.87 6.09 20.88
C ILE A 533 2.92 6.90 19.99
N GLY A 534 3.21 8.18 19.77
CA GLY A 534 2.43 9.02 18.84
C GLY A 534 0.96 9.11 19.24
N TYR A 535 0.06 8.69 18.35
CA TYR A 535 -1.37 8.58 18.68
C TYR A 535 -1.66 7.54 19.76
N GLY A 536 -0.86 6.47 19.88
CA GLY A 536 -0.95 5.55 21.02
C GLY A 536 -0.64 6.25 22.36
N GLY A 537 0.26 7.24 22.35
CA GLY A 537 0.53 8.08 23.52
C GLY A 537 -0.68 8.93 23.92
N PHE A 538 -1.45 9.42 22.95
CA PHE A 538 -2.69 10.14 23.18
C PHE A 538 -3.75 9.24 23.86
N ILE A 539 -3.95 8.03 23.34
CA ILE A 539 -4.87 7.04 23.94
C ILE A 539 -4.39 6.63 25.35
N ALA A 540 -3.09 6.41 25.54
CA ALA A 540 -2.52 6.13 26.86
C ALA A 540 -2.79 7.28 27.85
N GLY A 541 -2.62 8.54 27.43
CA GLY A 541 -2.95 9.72 28.23
C GLY A 541 -4.42 9.76 28.65
N HIS A 542 -5.35 9.48 27.74
CA HIS A 542 -6.78 9.38 28.08
C HIS A 542 -7.07 8.27 29.08
N LEU A 543 -6.46 7.09 28.93
CA LEU A 543 -6.62 6.00 29.88
C LEU A 543 -6.12 6.38 31.26
N LEU A 544 -4.96 7.04 31.34
CA LEU A 544 -4.38 7.52 32.61
C LEU A 544 -5.22 8.60 33.28
N ALA A 545 -5.88 9.46 32.51
CA ALA A 545 -6.77 10.49 33.05
C ALA A 545 -8.15 9.95 33.46
N ARG A 546 -8.59 8.83 32.87
CA ARG A 546 -9.94 8.26 33.13
C ARG A 546 -9.91 7.10 34.13
N LYS A 547 -8.75 6.48 34.36
CA LYS A 547 -8.61 5.25 35.15
C LYS A 547 -7.43 5.35 36.12
N ASN A 548 -7.71 5.08 37.39
CA ASN A 548 -6.72 5.16 38.48
C ASN A 548 -6.12 3.80 38.89
N TYR A 549 -6.19 2.76 38.05
CA TYR A 549 -5.68 1.42 38.41
C TYR A 549 -4.32 1.07 37.78
N PHE A 550 -3.78 1.89 36.88
CA PHE A 550 -2.47 1.65 36.31
C PHE A 550 -1.37 1.92 37.36
N ALA A 551 -0.38 1.03 37.43
CA ALA A 551 0.78 1.20 38.32
C ALA A 551 1.80 2.20 37.75
N ALA A 552 1.88 2.31 36.42
CA ALA A 552 2.73 3.26 35.71
C ALA A 552 2.15 3.58 34.32
N GLY A 553 2.48 4.75 33.80
CA GLY A 553 2.16 5.18 32.44
C GLY A 553 3.38 5.74 31.72
N THR A 554 3.44 5.57 30.41
CA THR A 554 4.41 6.24 29.54
C THR A 554 3.75 6.82 28.29
N ILE A 555 4.15 8.03 27.91
CA ILE A 555 3.75 8.68 26.65
C ILE A 555 5.04 9.01 25.89
N ILE A 556 5.17 8.45 24.69
CA ILE A 556 6.36 8.56 23.84
C ILE A 556 6.00 9.34 22.58
N SER A 557 6.70 10.45 22.29
CA SER A 557 6.46 11.31 21.12
C SER A 557 4.97 11.56 20.86
N GLY A 558 4.19 11.71 21.94
CA GLY A 558 2.74 11.58 21.88
C GLY A 558 2.02 12.91 21.69
N LEU A 559 0.91 12.87 20.96
CA LEU A 559 -0.06 13.96 20.94
C LEU A 559 -0.72 14.09 22.32
N THR A 560 -0.80 15.31 22.86
CA THR A 560 -1.45 15.56 24.16
C THR A 560 -2.49 16.67 24.09
N ASN A 561 -2.36 17.59 23.13
CA ASN A 561 -3.23 18.71 22.89
C ASN A 561 -3.52 18.90 21.39
N PRO A 562 -4.54 18.23 20.86
CA PRO A 562 -4.92 18.31 19.45
C PRO A 562 -5.22 19.74 18.96
N ALA A 563 -5.66 20.64 19.85
CA ALA A 563 -5.99 22.01 19.47
C ALA A 563 -4.76 22.84 19.11
N THR A 564 -3.64 22.66 19.81
CA THR A 564 -2.38 23.37 19.50
C THR A 564 -1.58 22.67 18.40
N ALA A 565 -1.85 21.39 18.18
CA ALA A 565 -1.25 20.58 17.12
C ALA A 565 -1.93 20.74 15.75
N TYR A 566 -3.14 21.32 15.72
CA TYR A 566 -3.89 21.56 14.49
C TYR A 566 -3.10 22.47 13.53
N GLY A 567 -2.86 21.98 12.31
CA GLY A 567 -2.17 22.71 11.25
C GLY A 567 -0.65 22.89 11.46
N THR A 568 -0.11 22.39 12.57
CA THR A 568 1.33 22.43 12.91
C THR A 568 1.95 21.05 12.98
N CYS A 569 1.14 20.02 13.21
CA CYS A 569 1.56 18.62 13.29
C CYS A 569 1.05 17.78 12.12
N LYS A 570 1.78 16.72 11.78
CA LYS A 570 1.40 15.80 10.70
C LYS A 570 0.15 15.01 11.09
N GLY A 571 -0.85 14.96 10.21
CA GLY A 571 -2.03 14.12 10.38
C GLY A 571 -3.19 14.73 11.20
N ILE A 572 -3.07 15.98 11.66
CA ILE A 572 -4.18 16.69 12.32
C ILE A 572 -4.77 17.71 11.35
N ALA A 573 -5.76 17.25 10.59
CA ALA A 573 -6.50 18.03 9.59
C ALA A 573 -7.93 18.34 10.06
N LEU A 574 -8.63 19.20 9.31
CA LEU A 574 -10.07 19.36 9.46
C LEU A 574 -10.77 18.04 9.12
N SER A 575 -11.55 17.50 10.06
CA SER A 575 -12.36 16.31 9.75
C SER A 575 -13.40 16.63 8.68
N GLN A 576 -13.72 15.68 7.80
CA GLN A 576 -14.74 15.88 6.76
C GLN A 576 -16.12 16.25 7.34
N LYS A 577 -16.43 15.76 8.55
CA LYS A 577 -17.66 16.07 9.31
C LYS A 577 -17.81 17.56 9.64
N VAL A 578 -16.68 18.26 9.72
CA VAL A 578 -16.59 19.69 10.01
C VAL A 578 -16.80 20.53 8.73
N LEU A 579 -16.55 19.96 7.56
CA LEU A 579 -16.72 20.61 6.26
C LEU A 579 -18.17 20.57 5.74
N SER A 580 -19.09 19.88 6.42
CA SER A 580 -20.47 19.66 5.97
C SER A 580 -21.55 20.52 6.66
N GLY A 581 -21.26 21.75 7.11
CA GLY A 581 -22.25 22.62 7.77
C GLY A 581 -21.82 24.07 8.05
N ASN A 582 -22.55 24.77 8.95
CA ASN A 582 -22.15 26.07 9.50
C ASN A 582 -20.93 25.88 10.42
N PHE A 583 -19.74 25.89 9.83
CA PHE A 583 -18.48 25.64 10.51
C PHE A 583 -17.96 26.88 11.26
N SER A 584 -17.63 26.68 12.54
CA SER A 584 -16.92 27.65 13.37
C SER A 584 -15.58 27.04 13.80
N MET A 585 -14.48 27.64 13.35
CA MET A 585 -13.14 27.18 13.71
C MET A 585 -12.90 27.24 15.21
N MET A 586 -13.50 28.20 15.92
CA MET A 586 -13.35 28.33 17.37
C MET A 586 -14.08 27.23 18.12
N ASP A 587 -15.26 26.80 17.65
CA ASP A 587 -15.98 25.68 18.26
C ASP A 587 -15.21 24.37 18.04
N TYR A 588 -14.65 24.18 16.84
CA TYR A 588 -13.81 23.01 16.54
C TYR A 588 -12.54 22.95 17.40
N LEU A 589 -11.78 24.05 17.51
CA LEU A 589 -10.64 24.11 18.42
C LEU A 589 -11.06 23.93 19.89
N GLY A 590 -12.23 24.43 20.27
CA GLY A 590 -12.82 24.22 21.60
C GLY A 590 -13.11 22.75 21.89
N ASP A 591 -13.62 22.01 20.91
CA ASP A 591 -13.87 20.57 21.05
C ASP A 591 -12.56 19.76 21.08
N LEU A 592 -11.59 20.09 20.23
CA LEU A 592 -10.23 19.51 20.30
C LEU A 592 -9.55 19.78 21.65
N THR A 593 -9.79 20.95 22.24
CA THR A 593 -9.26 21.29 23.57
C THR A 593 -9.90 20.39 24.64
N LYS A 594 -11.22 20.19 24.60
CA LYS A 594 -11.91 19.31 25.56
C LYS A 594 -11.49 17.85 25.41
N ASP A 595 -11.13 17.41 24.22
CA ASP A 595 -10.60 16.06 23.98
C ASP A 595 -9.08 15.96 24.27
N SER A 596 -8.43 17.03 24.74
CA SER A 596 -6.99 16.96 25.05
C SER A 596 -6.70 16.23 26.36
N VAL A 597 -5.58 15.52 26.42
CA VAL A 597 -5.04 14.94 27.66
C VAL A 597 -4.66 16.05 28.64
N VAL A 598 -4.18 17.19 28.13
CA VAL A 598 -3.86 18.37 28.93
C VAL A 598 -5.08 18.91 29.66
N TYR A 599 -6.25 18.95 29.00
CA TYR A 599 -7.51 19.37 29.63
C TYR A 599 -7.91 18.47 30.81
N HIS A 600 -7.57 17.19 30.74
CA HIS A 600 -7.84 16.20 31.78
C HIS A 600 -6.66 15.92 32.73
N CYS A 601 -5.61 16.75 32.71
CA CYS A 601 -4.38 16.46 33.44
C CYS A 601 -4.53 16.43 34.97
N ASP A 602 -5.58 17.07 35.50
CA ASP A 602 -5.92 17.05 36.94
C ASP A 602 -6.25 15.64 37.44
N ASP A 603 -6.75 14.77 36.56
CA ASP A 603 -7.15 13.41 36.90
C ASP A 603 -6.01 12.39 36.75
N ILE A 604 -4.85 12.80 36.26
CA ILE A 604 -3.68 11.93 36.10
C ILE A 604 -2.91 11.87 37.42
N HIS A 605 -3.07 10.78 38.17
CA HIS A 605 -2.34 10.53 39.42
C HIS A 605 -1.30 9.40 39.31
N THR A 606 -1.42 8.57 38.27
CA THR A 606 -0.50 7.48 37.97
C THR A 606 0.91 8.02 37.71
N PRO A 607 1.99 7.37 38.19
CA PRO A 607 3.35 7.72 37.81
C PRO A 607 3.51 7.75 36.29
N LEU A 608 3.92 8.89 35.75
CA LEU A 608 3.99 9.13 34.30
C LEU A 608 5.41 9.48 33.84
N LEU A 609 5.92 8.76 32.84
CA LEU A 609 7.14 9.12 32.13
C LEU A 609 6.81 9.63 30.73
N LEU A 610 7.30 10.82 30.41
CA LEU A 610 7.24 11.40 29.07
C LEU A 610 8.61 11.24 28.41
N LEU A 611 8.64 10.68 27.20
CA LEU A 611 9.84 10.63 26.35
C LEU A 611 9.53 11.36 25.06
N HIS A 612 10.34 12.35 24.68
CA HIS A 612 10.08 13.14 23.48
C HIS A 612 11.36 13.67 22.85
N GLY A 613 11.42 13.73 21.52
CA GLY A 613 12.52 14.36 20.79
C GLY A 613 12.35 15.88 20.72
N PHE A 614 13.40 16.65 20.97
CA PHE A 614 13.36 18.11 20.90
C PHE A 614 13.12 18.63 19.46
N ARG A 615 13.44 17.81 18.46
CA ARG A 615 13.28 18.10 17.03
C ARG A 615 12.21 17.22 16.38
N ASP A 616 11.20 16.81 17.16
CA ASP A 616 10.08 16.03 16.62
C ASP A 616 9.25 16.92 15.67
N GLU A 617 9.25 16.57 14.38
CA GLU A 617 8.50 17.28 13.34
C GLU A 617 7.09 16.69 13.12
N THR A 618 6.75 15.58 13.79
CA THR A 618 5.46 14.91 13.67
C THR A 618 4.44 15.52 14.62
N TYR A 619 4.70 15.48 15.93
CA TYR A 619 3.77 15.99 16.96
C TYR A 619 4.29 17.22 17.70
N GLY A 620 5.56 17.59 17.53
CA GLY A 620 6.13 18.76 18.19
C GLY A 620 6.42 18.54 19.68
N PHE A 621 7.63 18.91 20.10
CA PHE A 621 8.08 18.79 21.49
C PHE A 621 7.14 19.49 22.50
N GLU A 622 6.48 20.57 22.09
CA GLU A 622 5.58 21.35 22.94
C GLU A 622 4.41 20.52 23.48
N GLN A 623 4.04 19.41 22.84
CA GLN A 623 2.99 18.51 23.34
C GLN A 623 3.39 17.87 24.68
N ALA A 624 4.62 17.36 24.79
CA ALA A 624 5.12 16.81 26.05
C ALA A 624 5.33 17.93 27.09
N GLU A 625 5.86 19.08 26.67
CA GLU A 625 6.10 20.22 27.56
C GLU A 625 4.81 20.76 28.19
N GLN A 626 3.75 20.92 27.39
CA GLN A 626 2.43 21.37 27.85
C GLN A 626 1.87 20.43 28.92
N LEU A 627 1.89 19.11 28.69
CA LEU A 627 1.37 18.15 29.65
C LEU A 627 2.23 18.07 30.91
N PHE A 628 3.57 18.04 30.77
CA PHE A 628 4.50 18.00 31.89
C PHE A 628 4.28 19.19 32.83
N THR A 629 4.28 20.39 32.26
CA THR A 629 4.13 21.65 33.00
C THR A 629 2.76 21.71 33.68
N SER A 630 1.70 21.36 32.95
CA SER A 630 0.33 21.38 33.49
C SER A 630 0.16 20.45 34.69
N ILE A 631 0.68 19.22 34.62
CA ILE A 631 0.63 18.28 35.75
C ILE A 631 1.50 18.77 36.92
N LYS A 632 2.72 19.25 36.65
CA LYS A 632 3.63 19.72 37.72
C LYS A 632 3.11 20.94 38.45
N GLU A 633 2.50 21.89 37.76
CA GLU A 633 1.93 23.09 38.39
C GLU A 633 0.73 22.76 39.29
N ARG A 634 -0.15 21.88 38.81
CA ARG A 634 -1.40 21.53 39.51
C ARG A 634 -1.20 20.49 40.60
N GLN A 635 -0.22 19.60 40.39
CA GLN A 635 0.12 18.51 41.29
C GLN A 635 1.65 18.48 41.53
N PRO A 636 2.22 19.36 42.38
CA PRO A 636 3.67 19.45 42.58
C PRO A 636 4.36 18.16 43.05
N GLN A 637 3.62 17.32 43.77
CA GLN A 637 4.08 16.02 44.29
C GLN A 637 3.86 14.85 43.32
N SER A 638 3.34 15.12 42.12
CA SER A 638 3.13 14.10 41.09
C SER A 638 4.44 13.41 40.73
N LYS A 639 4.38 12.10 40.54
CA LYS A 639 5.51 11.26 40.08
C LYS A 639 5.60 11.31 38.55
N ILE A 640 5.67 12.51 38.00
CA ILE A 640 5.90 12.74 36.58
C ILE A 640 7.37 13.07 36.31
N ARG A 641 7.93 12.47 35.25
CA ARG A 641 9.29 12.72 34.74
C ARG A 641 9.22 12.92 33.24
N MET A 642 10.05 13.84 32.72
CA MET A 642 10.22 14.05 31.28
C MET A 642 11.67 13.82 30.91
N VAL A 643 11.90 13.05 29.85
CA VAL A 643 13.21 12.82 29.23
C VAL A 643 13.15 13.38 27.81
N VAL A 644 14.05 14.31 27.52
CA VAL A 644 14.11 15.00 26.23
C VAL A 644 15.35 14.54 25.47
N PHE A 645 15.16 14.07 24.25
CA PHE A 645 16.23 13.64 23.37
C PHE A 645 16.63 14.77 22.40
N PRO A 646 17.91 14.91 22.03
CA PRO A 646 18.37 16.03 21.18
C PRO A 646 17.87 15.93 19.73
N THR A 647 17.45 14.74 19.30
CA THR A 647 17.00 14.37 17.96
C THR A 647 15.73 13.51 18.08
N GLY A 648 15.04 13.29 16.96
CA GLY A 648 14.02 12.25 16.81
C GLY A 648 12.59 12.77 16.67
N ASP A 649 11.89 12.15 15.74
CA ASP A 649 10.43 12.02 15.66
C ASP A 649 9.98 10.84 16.56
N ASP A 650 8.94 10.11 16.17
CA ASP A 650 8.52 8.85 16.78
C ASP A 650 9.55 7.69 16.65
N LYS A 651 10.70 7.93 16.02
CA LYS A 651 11.79 6.94 15.80
C LYS A 651 12.92 7.00 16.83
N LEU A 652 12.66 7.52 18.04
CA LEU A 652 13.64 7.50 19.13
C LEU A 652 14.22 6.10 19.43
N ALA A 653 13.41 5.05 19.22
CA ALA A 653 13.81 3.65 19.37
C ALA A 653 14.79 3.16 18.28
N GLU A 654 15.01 3.94 17.22
CA GLU A 654 15.84 3.58 16.07
C GLU A 654 17.07 4.44 15.93
N ASP A 655 17.03 5.70 16.41
CA ASP A 655 18.20 6.58 16.39
C ASP A 655 19.33 5.92 17.19
N PRO A 656 20.47 5.55 16.56
CA PRO A 656 21.57 4.90 17.25
C PRO A 656 22.12 5.69 18.44
N ASN A 657 21.93 7.02 18.46
CA ASN A 657 22.38 7.89 19.54
C ASN A 657 21.39 7.94 20.72
N CYS A 658 20.11 7.60 20.48
CA CYS A 658 19.05 7.68 21.49
C CYS A 658 18.57 6.30 21.96
N LYS A 659 18.60 5.28 21.09
CA LYS A 659 17.98 3.97 21.28
C LYS A 659 18.34 3.28 22.60
N GLU A 660 19.63 3.23 22.95
CA GLU A 660 20.07 2.60 24.20
C GLU A 660 19.45 3.32 25.40
N LYS A 661 19.57 4.65 25.43
CA LYS A 661 19.03 5.46 26.53
C LYS A 661 17.50 5.42 26.59
N TYR A 662 16.84 5.39 25.44
CA TYR A 662 15.39 5.23 25.32
C TYR A 662 14.91 3.92 25.95
N CYS A 663 15.54 2.79 25.61
CA CYS A 663 15.23 1.49 26.20
C CYS A 663 15.51 1.46 27.71
N GLU A 664 16.66 1.98 28.14
CA GLU A 664 17.03 2.05 29.56
C GLU A 664 15.98 2.78 30.40
N GLU A 665 15.50 3.95 29.92
CA GLU A 665 14.53 4.75 30.65
C GLU A 665 13.18 4.04 30.79
N LEU A 666 12.69 3.40 29.71
CA LEU A 666 11.45 2.63 29.75
C LEU A 666 11.56 1.40 30.67
N ILE A 667 12.62 0.60 30.53
CA ILE A 667 12.83 -0.61 31.32
C ILE A 667 12.98 -0.24 32.80
N SER A 668 13.77 0.79 33.11
CA SER A 668 13.95 1.28 34.48
C SER A 668 12.63 1.76 35.09
N TRP A 669 11.83 2.52 34.32
CA TRP A 669 10.54 3.03 34.75
C TRP A 669 9.55 1.90 35.08
N PHE A 670 9.35 0.97 34.15
CA PHE A 670 8.44 -0.14 34.38
C PHE A 670 8.94 -1.08 35.48
N THR A 671 10.25 -1.35 35.55
CA THR A 671 10.83 -2.16 36.63
C THR A 671 10.53 -1.52 37.99
N LYS A 672 10.75 -0.20 38.14
CA LYS A 672 10.49 0.53 39.40
C LYS A 672 9.04 0.39 39.87
N TYR A 673 8.08 0.60 38.96
CA TYR A 673 6.66 0.69 39.35
C TYR A 673 5.91 -0.64 39.28
N LEU A 674 6.34 -1.60 38.46
CA LEU A 674 5.73 -2.92 38.38
C LEU A 674 6.34 -3.90 39.38
N LYS A 675 7.66 -3.88 39.60
CA LYS A 675 8.28 -4.75 40.64
C LYS A 675 8.12 -4.20 42.05
N GLY A 676 7.85 -2.90 42.19
CA GLY A 676 7.90 -2.18 43.47
C GLY A 676 9.33 -1.92 43.96
N GLU A 677 10.33 -1.96 43.07
CA GLU A 677 11.73 -1.74 43.39
C GLU A 677 12.05 -0.23 43.41
N THR A 678 12.35 0.34 44.58
CA THR A 678 12.90 1.69 44.68
C THR A 678 14.39 1.67 44.32
N HIS A 679 14.72 1.76 43.03
CA HIS A 679 16.07 2.14 42.60
C HIS A 679 16.24 3.66 42.74
N ASP A 680 16.25 4.14 43.98
CA ASP A 680 16.89 5.41 44.30
C ASP A 680 18.35 5.09 44.64
N LYS A 681 19.20 5.06 43.62
CA LYS A 681 20.63 5.27 43.81
C LYS A 681 21.01 6.58 43.13
N ALA A 682 21.25 7.54 44.01
CA ALA A 682 21.81 8.89 43.89
C ALA A 682 22.53 9.24 42.59
#